data_AF-A0A5B9MMS2-F1
#
_entry.id   AF-A0A5B9MMS2-F1
#
_cell.length_a   1.000
_cell.length_b   1.000
_cell.length_c   1.000
_cell.angle_alpha   90.00
_cell.angle_beta   90.00
_cell.angle_gamma   90.00
#
_symmetry.space_group_name_H-M   'P 1'
#
loop_
_entity.id
_entity.type
_entity.pdbx_description
1 polymer ?
#
loop_
_entity_poly.entity_id
_entity_poly.type
_entity_poly.pdbx_seq_one_letter_code
_entity_poly.pdbx_strand_id
1 'polypeptide(L)'
;MDRQVTGKGDHRLFRRITLVFSVVVAFWTVPATVHADVDAAAVNRAIDRGITYLRSTQGERGGWDEFQGQSCGLSSLCTLALLNAGVSRDDPAIKRAMTYLRATVAESTYSVALQTLVFCQHGSASDLPRIRNNVTWLTESQTAIGAWSYGGKRQFGGDPSNAQFALLALGAAQDRGVTVDPKVFQQAIDYWELQQKPNGGWGYGGSSATGSMTCAGIASLIIANGRLGNVSSSVSDGKIECCGGASTEQDPIARGIDWLAKRFSVDVNPGGSADTYYYYLYAVERTGRLSGRRFFGGHDWYREGAERLIAQQDDFQGFWEGGQWERPTVATSFALLFLSKGKRQVVVGQLQRDRAGQSEWQPHPDALRQLVRHVERAWGRDLTWQTVRLEDASLVDVLQTPVLVISGKQALSLDANASDLLKDYVDQGGTIVFDASGDNGCGNAANFQNSVANLCAEWYPGAPLERLPTSHPVWNAERNVDIGAMPNGFWVYGVQACCRTAVFYVPQSLTCRWELGDRLFHRGETDDPDRRQIDHSIRIGQNIIAYATGRELKDKLDAQIVLQADGVESSERGTTRIARLDVGAGGEDARRALPNASTIIRKQTQVAISVPENPVAFDEQALADVAVLWVHGRRDFVLSSGQRDVLRQFVERGGVILGTAICGDESFARAFRREFAAVLGQNSLQSMPSDHPMLSTQYYGYDLRSVTIRRIGRGASGQQIRRQTSPPILEYAEIDDVVAVVFSPLDISCALESQNSVQCPGYGTEDAAKIVTNVVQMALNQ
;
A
#
# COMPACT_ATOMS: atom_id res chain seq x y z
N MET A 1 -13.22 69.92 36.76
CA MET A 1 -13.90 69.74 35.47
C MET A 1 -14.54 68.35 35.48
N ASP A 2 -15.60 68.08 36.26
CA ASP A 2 -16.98 68.65 36.20
C ASP A 2 -17.65 68.36 34.83
N ARG A 3 -18.91 67.92 34.63
CA ARG A 3 -20.13 67.51 35.41
C ARG A 3 -21.14 66.88 34.40
N GLN A 4 -22.23 66.15 34.71
CA GLN A 4 -22.76 65.42 35.87
C GLN A 4 -23.80 64.38 35.35
N VAL A 5 -23.83 63.14 35.87
CA VAL A 5 -24.95 62.55 36.67
C VAL A 5 -26.38 62.66 36.11
N THR A 6 -27.04 61.50 35.89
CA THR A 6 -28.33 61.02 36.49
C THR A 6 -28.82 59.78 35.69
N GLY A 7 -29.55 58.79 36.20
CA GLY A 7 -30.02 58.38 37.54
C GLY A 7 -30.73 57.00 37.39
N LYS A 8 -30.36 55.95 38.12
CA LYS A 8 -30.92 55.47 39.41
C LYS A 8 -32.40 55.00 39.41
N GLY A 9 -32.59 53.73 39.78
CA GLY A 9 -33.83 53.10 40.24
C GLY A 9 -33.73 51.57 40.12
N ASP A 10 -33.93 50.74 41.15
CA ASP A 10 -34.11 51.04 42.57
C ASP A 10 -33.68 49.83 43.45
N HIS A 11 -33.37 50.02 44.74
CA HIS A 11 -32.84 48.97 45.63
C HIS A 11 -33.87 48.43 46.64
N ARG A 12 -33.95 47.09 46.79
CA ARG A 12 -34.38 46.39 48.01
C ARG A 12 -33.42 45.20 48.27
N LEU A 13 -32.44 45.22 49.17
CA LEU A 13 -32.41 45.27 50.65
C LEU A 13 -32.66 43.90 51.35
N PHE A 14 -31.67 43.48 52.16
CA PHE A 14 -31.61 42.40 53.19
C PHE A 14 -31.54 40.88 52.83
N ARG A 15 -30.28 40.41 52.66
CA ARG A 15 -29.51 39.58 53.63
C ARG A 15 -29.94 38.10 53.93
N ARG A 16 -29.13 37.20 53.36
CA ARG A 16 -28.64 35.88 53.87
C ARG A 16 -29.64 34.73 54.09
N ILE A 17 -29.58 33.75 53.17
CA ILE A 17 -29.56 32.31 53.51
C ILE A 17 -28.39 31.68 52.73
N THR A 18 -27.58 30.84 53.38
CA THR A 18 -26.54 30.04 52.72
C THR A 18 -27.19 28.87 52.00
N LEU A 19 -27.01 28.75 50.68
CA LEU A 19 -27.40 27.55 49.94
C LEU A 19 -26.23 27.07 49.09
N VAL A 20 -25.88 25.79 49.25
CA VAL A 20 -24.88 25.10 48.44
C VAL A 20 -25.45 24.94 47.03
N PHE A 21 -24.83 25.57 46.04
CA PHE A 21 -25.15 25.35 44.64
C PHE A 21 -24.11 24.39 44.04
N SER A 22 -24.53 23.16 43.79
CA SER A 22 -23.81 22.21 42.96
C SER A 22 -23.62 22.82 41.56
N VAL A 23 -22.37 22.99 41.14
CA VAL A 23 -22.07 23.41 39.76
C VAL A 23 -22.34 22.21 38.86
N VAL A 24 -23.51 22.21 38.21
CA VAL A 24 -23.78 21.34 37.07
C VAL A 24 -22.91 21.85 35.92
N VAL A 25 -21.71 21.28 35.80
CA VAL A 25 -20.91 21.41 34.57
C VAL A 25 -21.65 20.63 33.50
N ALA A 26 -22.49 21.33 32.74
CA ALA A 26 -23.02 20.82 31.51
C ALA A 26 -21.85 20.64 30.53
N PHE A 27 -21.31 19.43 30.48
CA PHE A 27 -20.45 19.01 29.38
C PHE A 27 -21.27 19.11 28.09
N TRP A 28 -21.13 20.24 27.40
CA TRP A 28 -21.40 20.28 25.98
C TRP A 28 -20.32 19.43 25.32
N THR A 29 -20.58 18.13 25.24
CA THR A 29 -19.96 17.28 24.23
C THR A 29 -20.34 17.87 22.89
N VAL A 30 -19.45 18.71 22.35
CA VAL A 30 -19.46 19.02 20.92
C VAL A 30 -19.51 17.66 20.24
N PRO A 31 -20.59 17.31 19.52
CA PRO A 31 -20.60 16.05 18.80
C PRO A 31 -19.40 16.10 17.87
N ALA A 32 -18.52 15.10 17.97
CA ALA A 32 -17.40 14.99 17.05
C ALA A 32 -18.01 14.96 15.66
N THR A 33 -17.88 16.06 14.93
CA THR A 33 -18.31 16.15 13.55
C THR A 33 -17.40 15.22 12.80
N VAL A 34 -17.88 14.01 12.56
CA VAL A 34 -17.36 13.11 11.54
C VAL A 34 -17.44 13.89 10.24
N HIS A 35 -16.36 14.61 9.95
CA HIS A 35 -16.14 15.15 8.63
C HIS A 35 -16.13 13.93 7.72
N ALA A 36 -16.91 14.00 6.65
CA ALA A 36 -16.90 12.94 5.66
C ALA A 36 -15.50 12.95 5.01
N ASP A 37 -14.62 12.08 5.53
CA ASP A 37 -13.30 11.80 4.98
C ASP A 37 -13.41 11.67 3.46
N VAL A 38 -12.54 12.37 2.72
CA VAL A 38 -12.57 12.27 1.26
C VAL A 38 -12.27 10.85 0.81
N ASP A 39 -13.27 10.20 0.24
CA ASP A 39 -13.20 8.84 -0.27
C ASP A 39 -12.59 8.76 -1.69
N ALA A 40 -12.15 7.56 -2.06
CA ALA A 40 -11.59 7.30 -3.38
C ALA A 40 -12.60 7.60 -4.52
N ALA A 41 -13.90 7.46 -4.26
CA ALA A 41 -14.95 7.70 -5.25
C ALA A 41 -15.12 9.20 -5.57
N ALA A 42 -15.01 10.08 -4.57
CA ALA A 42 -15.05 11.54 -4.73
C ALA A 42 -13.85 12.04 -5.52
N VAL A 43 -12.65 11.53 -5.22
CA VAL A 43 -11.44 11.82 -6.01
C VAL A 43 -11.59 11.34 -7.45
N ASN A 44 -12.09 10.13 -7.68
CA ASN A 44 -12.30 9.61 -9.03
C ASN A 44 -13.33 10.46 -9.81
N ARG A 45 -14.45 10.85 -9.19
CA ARG A 45 -15.43 11.78 -9.79
C ARG A 45 -14.79 13.13 -10.17
N ALA A 46 -13.97 13.71 -9.29
CA ALA A 46 -13.28 14.97 -9.59
C ALA A 46 -12.29 14.83 -10.77
N ILE A 47 -11.55 13.72 -10.83
CA ILE A 47 -10.67 13.39 -11.94
C ILE A 47 -11.45 13.28 -13.26
N ASP A 48 -12.57 12.53 -13.29
CA ASP A 48 -13.39 12.35 -14.49
C ASP A 48 -13.96 13.67 -15.05
N ARG A 49 -14.34 14.59 -14.15
CA ARG A 49 -14.77 15.95 -14.50
C ARG A 49 -13.63 16.77 -15.13
N GLY A 50 -12.44 16.74 -14.53
CA GLY A 50 -11.25 17.42 -15.08
C GLY A 50 -10.78 16.85 -16.43
N ILE A 51 -10.85 15.53 -16.61
CA ILE A 51 -10.62 14.86 -17.90
C ILE A 51 -11.62 15.37 -18.94
N THR A 52 -12.90 15.46 -18.58
CA THR A 52 -13.98 15.91 -19.46
C THR A 52 -13.77 17.36 -19.90
N TYR A 53 -13.35 18.24 -18.98
CA TYR A 53 -12.96 19.61 -19.30
C TYR A 53 -11.77 19.71 -20.26
N LEU A 54 -10.67 19.00 -20.00
CA LEU A 54 -9.52 19.04 -20.92
C LEU A 54 -9.86 18.50 -22.31
N ARG A 55 -10.73 17.47 -22.41
CA ARG A 55 -11.25 16.98 -23.69
C ARG A 55 -12.08 18.03 -24.43
N SER A 56 -12.93 18.80 -23.74
CA SER A 56 -13.81 19.80 -24.36
C SER A 56 -13.05 21.04 -24.86
N THR A 57 -11.87 21.32 -24.29
CA THR A 57 -10.99 22.43 -24.68
C THR A 57 -9.88 22.05 -25.68
N GLN A 58 -9.83 20.80 -26.15
CA GLN A 58 -8.86 20.38 -27.16
C GLN A 58 -9.26 20.92 -28.54
N GLY A 59 -8.36 21.67 -29.19
CA GLY A 59 -8.61 22.21 -30.52
C GLY A 59 -8.60 21.16 -31.62
N GLU A 60 -9.15 21.50 -32.80
CA GLU A 60 -9.30 20.59 -33.95
C GLU A 60 -7.99 19.92 -34.40
N ARG A 61 -6.85 20.62 -34.23
CA ARG A 61 -5.51 20.13 -34.56
C ARG A 61 -4.97 19.09 -33.56
N GLY A 62 -5.67 18.84 -32.45
CA GLY A 62 -5.26 17.93 -31.37
C GLY A 62 -4.41 18.55 -30.26
N GLY A 63 -3.95 19.79 -30.43
CA GLY A 63 -3.31 20.57 -29.37
C GLY A 63 -4.30 21.41 -28.56
N TRP A 64 -3.77 22.16 -27.60
CA TRP A 64 -4.46 23.21 -26.85
C TRP A 64 -3.82 24.58 -27.15
N ASP A 65 -4.48 25.67 -26.79
CA ASP A 65 -4.02 27.04 -27.10
C ASP A 65 -2.74 27.43 -26.35
N GLU A 66 -1.60 27.22 -27.01
CA GLU A 66 -0.26 27.53 -26.48
C GLU A 66 -0.07 29.01 -26.10
N PHE A 67 0.78 29.26 -25.11
CA PHE A 67 1.23 30.61 -24.79
C PHE A 67 2.11 31.18 -25.92
N GLN A 68 2.08 32.51 -26.12
CA GLN A 68 2.93 33.17 -27.12
C GLN A 68 4.40 32.82 -26.92
N GLY A 69 5.07 32.37 -27.98
CA GLY A 69 6.48 31.95 -27.95
C GLY A 69 6.73 30.54 -27.40
N GLN A 70 5.70 29.76 -27.05
CA GLN A 70 5.83 28.33 -26.75
C GLN A 70 5.44 27.47 -27.96
N SER A 71 6.01 26.27 -28.07
CA SER A 71 5.82 25.38 -29.23
C SER A 71 4.75 24.31 -28.98
N CYS A 72 4.85 23.58 -27.86
CA CYS A 72 3.91 22.51 -27.51
C CYS A 72 3.82 22.26 -26.00
N GLY A 73 4.21 23.23 -25.17
CA GLY A 73 4.33 23.07 -23.72
C GLY A 73 2.98 22.80 -23.05
N LEU A 74 1.95 23.58 -23.36
CA LEU A 74 0.61 23.38 -22.79
C LEU A 74 -0.01 22.07 -23.30
N SER A 75 0.07 21.80 -24.60
CA SER A 75 -0.46 20.57 -25.18
C SER A 75 0.21 19.34 -24.58
N SER A 76 1.51 19.41 -24.31
CA SER A 76 2.25 18.35 -23.62
C SER A 76 1.81 18.20 -22.16
N LEU A 77 1.59 19.30 -21.44
CA LEU A 77 1.09 19.28 -20.06
C LEU A 77 -0.32 18.65 -19.96
N CYS A 78 -1.26 19.08 -20.82
CA CYS A 78 -2.61 18.51 -20.88
C CYS A 78 -2.58 17.01 -21.22
N THR A 79 -1.75 16.61 -22.21
CA THR A 79 -1.60 15.20 -22.60
C THR A 79 -1.00 14.36 -21.47
N LEU A 80 0.00 14.90 -20.76
CA LEU A 80 0.63 14.24 -19.62
C LEU A 80 -0.38 14.06 -18.47
N ALA A 81 -1.20 15.07 -18.19
CA ALA A 81 -2.26 15.00 -17.19
C ALA A 81 -3.28 13.91 -17.53
N LEU A 82 -3.82 13.90 -18.76
CA LEU A 82 -4.77 12.87 -19.22
C LEU A 82 -4.19 11.45 -19.13
N LEU A 83 -2.94 11.24 -19.58
CA LEU A 83 -2.26 9.93 -19.49
C LEU A 83 -2.03 9.46 -18.05
N ASN A 84 -1.73 10.37 -17.12
CA ASN A 84 -1.55 10.03 -15.70
C ASN A 84 -2.89 9.87 -14.97
N ALA A 85 -3.96 10.50 -15.46
CA ALA A 85 -5.33 10.32 -14.99
C ALA A 85 -5.98 9.00 -15.45
N GLY A 86 -5.25 8.16 -16.18
CA GLY A 86 -5.72 6.83 -16.62
C GLY A 86 -6.47 6.83 -17.95
N VAL A 87 -6.49 7.94 -18.69
CA VAL A 87 -7.10 7.98 -20.03
C VAL A 87 -6.36 7.01 -20.96
N SER A 88 -7.10 6.11 -21.58
CA SER A 88 -6.54 5.07 -22.46
C SER A 88 -5.71 5.66 -23.59
N ARG A 89 -4.62 4.97 -23.96
CA ARG A 89 -3.80 5.29 -25.14
C ARG A 89 -4.61 5.20 -26.45
N ASP A 90 -5.71 4.46 -26.43
CA ASP A 90 -6.63 4.32 -27.55
C ASP A 90 -7.69 5.42 -27.64
N ASP A 91 -7.80 6.30 -26.65
CA ASP A 91 -8.75 7.41 -26.60
C ASP A 91 -8.55 8.39 -27.78
N PRO A 92 -9.62 8.87 -28.44
CA PRO A 92 -9.52 9.82 -29.54
C PRO A 92 -8.76 11.11 -29.21
N ALA A 93 -8.89 11.65 -27.99
CA ALA A 93 -8.20 12.86 -27.58
C ALA A 93 -6.69 12.61 -27.42
N ILE A 94 -6.29 11.47 -26.84
CA ILE A 94 -4.88 11.05 -26.76
C ILE A 94 -4.30 10.81 -28.16
N LYS A 95 -5.02 10.12 -29.06
CA LYS A 95 -4.58 9.89 -30.44
C LYS A 95 -4.36 11.18 -31.23
N ARG A 96 -5.27 12.16 -31.09
CA ARG A 96 -5.10 13.51 -31.68
C ARG A 96 -3.90 14.24 -31.08
N ALA A 97 -3.78 14.26 -29.75
CA ALA A 97 -2.69 14.93 -29.06
C ALA A 97 -1.31 14.33 -29.42
N MET A 98 -1.19 13.02 -29.46
CA MET A 98 0.04 12.34 -29.88
C MET A 98 0.38 12.59 -31.35
N THR A 99 -0.62 12.79 -32.22
CA THR A 99 -0.40 13.19 -33.63
C THR A 99 0.18 14.61 -33.69
N TYR A 100 -0.44 15.56 -32.98
CA TYR A 100 0.05 16.94 -32.84
C TYR A 100 1.49 16.97 -32.31
N LEU A 101 1.74 16.33 -31.15
CA LEU A 101 3.04 16.33 -30.49
C LEU A 101 4.15 15.64 -31.30
N ARG A 102 3.83 14.65 -32.15
CA ARG A 102 4.82 13.99 -33.02
C ARG A 102 5.18 14.81 -34.27
N ALA A 103 4.32 15.74 -34.66
CA ALA A 103 4.51 16.68 -35.76
C ALA A 103 5.19 17.99 -35.31
N THR A 104 5.06 18.38 -34.04
CA THR A 104 5.64 19.61 -33.50
C THR A 104 7.08 19.40 -33.01
N VAL A 105 8.00 20.25 -33.46
CA VAL A 105 9.36 20.37 -32.92
C VAL A 105 9.32 21.26 -31.68
N ALA A 106 9.95 20.83 -30.59
CA ALA A 106 10.02 21.58 -29.35
C ALA A 106 11.35 22.37 -29.26
N GLU A 107 11.28 23.65 -28.91
CA GLU A 107 12.44 24.58 -28.96
C GLU A 107 12.75 25.30 -27.63
N SER A 108 11.90 25.15 -26.61
CA SER A 108 12.09 25.68 -25.25
C SER A 108 12.22 24.54 -24.24
N THR A 109 12.96 24.74 -23.14
CA THR A 109 13.21 23.67 -22.16
C THR A 109 11.92 23.08 -21.60
N TYR A 110 10.92 23.91 -21.26
CA TYR A 110 9.59 23.41 -20.87
C TYR A 110 8.94 22.53 -21.94
N SER A 111 8.92 22.97 -23.20
CA SER A 111 8.29 22.21 -24.29
C SER A 111 9.02 20.89 -24.54
N VAL A 112 10.35 20.92 -24.61
CA VAL A 112 11.19 19.73 -24.82
C VAL A 112 11.04 18.75 -23.65
N ALA A 113 11.05 19.25 -22.41
CA ALA A 113 10.89 18.41 -21.23
C ALA A 113 9.49 17.78 -21.14
N LEU A 114 8.42 18.57 -21.27
CA LEU A 114 7.04 18.07 -21.19
C LEU A 114 6.71 17.12 -22.33
N GLN A 115 7.15 17.40 -23.56
CA GLN A 115 6.98 16.49 -24.71
C GLN A 115 7.71 15.16 -24.48
N THR A 116 8.91 15.20 -23.89
CA THR A 116 9.66 13.99 -23.49
C THR A 116 8.91 13.19 -22.44
N LEU A 117 8.38 13.86 -21.40
CA LEU A 117 7.57 13.21 -20.36
C LEU A 117 6.32 12.54 -20.94
N VAL A 118 5.64 13.16 -21.92
CA VAL A 118 4.52 12.54 -22.64
C VAL A 118 4.96 11.30 -23.41
N PHE A 119 6.04 11.38 -24.22
CA PHE A 119 6.54 10.21 -24.96
C PHE A 119 6.99 9.08 -24.03
N CYS A 120 7.57 9.40 -22.87
CA CYS A 120 7.90 8.42 -21.84
C CYS A 120 6.63 7.76 -21.28
N GLN A 121 5.64 8.53 -20.81
CA GLN A 121 4.38 8.00 -20.24
C GLN A 121 3.55 7.20 -21.26
N HIS A 122 3.50 7.66 -22.52
CA HIS A 122 2.76 7.00 -23.60
C HIS A 122 3.33 5.60 -23.96
N GLY A 123 4.56 5.29 -23.56
CA GLY A 123 5.11 3.93 -23.62
C GLY A 123 5.53 3.42 -25.01
N SER A 124 5.17 4.09 -26.11
CA SER A 124 5.49 3.59 -27.46
C SER A 124 6.99 3.49 -27.73
N ALA A 125 7.41 2.42 -28.43
CA ALA A 125 8.75 2.26 -28.96
C ALA A 125 9.03 3.18 -30.16
N SER A 126 7.99 3.58 -30.92
CA SER A 126 8.11 4.52 -32.06
C SER A 126 8.65 5.90 -31.67
N ASP A 127 8.49 6.26 -30.40
CA ASP A 127 8.83 7.58 -29.89
C ASP A 127 10.27 7.65 -29.34
N LEU A 128 10.98 6.51 -29.23
CA LEU A 128 12.37 6.45 -28.77
C LEU A 128 13.34 7.36 -29.54
N PRO A 129 13.27 7.51 -30.88
CA PRO A 129 14.11 8.48 -31.59
C PRO A 129 13.84 9.92 -31.18
N ARG A 130 12.57 10.29 -30.91
CA ARG A 130 12.21 11.63 -30.44
C ARG A 130 12.67 11.87 -29.01
N ILE A 131 12.51 10.89 -28.12
CA ILE A 131 13.05 10.94 -26.75
C ILE A 131 14.58 11.16 -26.79
N ARG A 132 15.32 10.43 -27.65
CA ARG A 132 16.77 10.62 -27.81
C ARG A 132 17.12 12.03 -28.30
N ASN A 133 16.46 12.54 -29.33
CA ASN A 133 16.70 13.89 -29.84
C ASN A 133 16.46 14.96 -28.76
N ASN A 134 15.38 14.82 -27.99
CA ASN A 134 15.06 15.73 -26.89
C ASN A 134 16.07 15.63 -25.74
N VAL A 135 16.55 14.42 -25.40
CA VAL A 135 17.63 14.21 -24.44
C VAL A 135 18.94 14.85 -24.88
N THR A 136 19.31 14.72 -26.16
CA THR A 136 20.46 15.42 -26.75
C THR A 136 20.28 16.93 -26.62
N TRP A 137 19.13 17.47 -27.00
CA TRP A 137 18.84 18.90 -26.88
C TRP A 137 18.95 19.39 -25.42
N LEU A 138 18.38 18.65 -24.47
CA LEU A 138 18.44 18.99 -23.04
C LEU A 138 19.89 18.97 -22.52
N THR A 139 20.65 17.93 -22.85
CA THR A 139 22.06 17.79 -22.46
C THR A 139 22.90 18.93 -23.04
N GLU A 140 22.73 19.24 -24.33
CA GLU A 140 23.45 20.31 -25.02
C GLU A 140 23.01 21.73 -24.63
N SER A 141 21.85 21.89 -24.00
CA SER A 141 21.30 23.16 -23.52
C SER A 141 21.50 23.36 -22.01
N GLN A 142 22.15 22.41 -21.32
CA GLN A 142 22.58 22.63 -19.94
C GLN A 142 23.61 23.76 -19.89
N THR A 143 23.43 24.66 -18.94
CA THR A 143 24.25 25.85 -18.75
C THR A 143 25.55 25.49 -18.02
N ALA A 144 26.57 26.35 -18.09
CA ALA A 144 27.86 26.12 -17.43
C ALA A 144 27.76 25.97 -15.90
N ILE A 145 26.67 26.45 -15.29
CA ILE A 145 26.37 26.33 -13.86
C ILE A 145 25.46 25.13 -13.53
N GLY A 146 25.25 24.19 -14.47
CA GLY A 146 24.48 22.96 -14.25
C GLY A 146 22.95 23.07 -14.35
N ALA A 147 22.42 24.28 -14.53
CA ALA A 147 20.99 24.56 -14.67
C ALA A 147 20.52 24.64 -16.14
N TRP A 148 19.23 24.88 -16.34
CA TRP A 148 18.63 25.16 -17.65
C TRP A 148 17.93 26.52 -17.66
N SER A 149 17.67 27.05 -18.86
CA SER A 149 16.94 28.31 -19.06
C SER A 149 15.90 28.16 -20.17
N TYR A 150 15.22 29.24 -20.55
CA TYR A 150 14.06 29.24 -21.44
C TYR A 150 14.39 28.86 -22.91
N GLY A 151 15.65 28.92 -23.36
CA GLY A 151 16.08 28.30 -24.62
C GLY A 151 17.49 28.66 -25.10
N GLY A 152 18.02 27.82 -26.00
CA GLY A 152 19.20 28.10 -26.83
C GLY A 152 20.59 27.92 -26.18
N LYS A 153 21.52 27.31 -26.92
CA LYS A 153 22.95 27.25 -26.55
C LYS A 153 23.49 28.68 -26.33
N ARG A 154 24.05 28.95 -25.14
CA ARG A 154 24.71 30.22 -24.69
C ARG A 154 23.83 31.28 -23.98
N GLN A 155 22.79 30.91 -23.24
CA GLN A 155 22.28 31.82 -22.19
C GLN A 155 23.18 31.79 -20.94
N PHE A 156 23.50 32.97 -20.39
CA PHE A 156 24.21 33.12 -19.11
C PHE A 156 23.21 33.21 -17.96
N GLY A 157 23.24 32.25 -17.04
CA GLY A 157 22.29 32.13 -15.92
C GLY A 157 21.51 30.82 -15.98
N GLY A 158 20.59 30.61 -15.03
CA GLY A 158 19.77 29.40 -14.95
C GLY A 158 18.52 29.63 -14.12
N ASP A 159 17.44 28.95 -14.50
CA ASP A 159 16.12 29.04 -13.87
C ASP A 159 15.78 27.72 -13.14
N PRO A 160 15.51 27.76 -11.82
CA PRO A 160 15.19 26.56 -11.05
C PRO A 160 13.96 25.79 -11.55
N SER A 161 13.02 26.46 -12.22
CA SER A 161 11.83 25.79 -12.78
C SER A 161 12.12 25.07 -14.09
N ASN A 162 12.90 25.65 -15.01
CA ASN A 162 13.38 24.92 -16.17
C ASN A 162 14.31 23.75 -15.76
N ALA A 163 15.14 23.94 -14.73
CA ALA A 163 16.07 22.91 -14.26
C ALA A 163 15.38 21.63 -13.74
N GLN A 164 14.34 21.76 -12.90
CA GLN A 164 13.57 20.58 -12.43
C GLN A 164 12.85 19.86 -13.58
N PHE A 165 12.33 20.58 -14.59
CA PHE A 165 11.60 19.96 -15.70
C PHE A 165 12.56 19.22 -16.64
N ALA A 166 13.75 19.78 -16.90
CA ALA A 166 14.82 19.09 -17.59
C ALA A 166 15.21 17.79 -16.87
N LEU A 167 15.44 17.82 -15.55
CA LEU A 167 15.77 16.63 -14.76
C LEU A 167 14.65 15.57 -14.76
N LEU A 168 13.39 15.98 -14.67
CA LEU A 168 12.24 15.08 -14.79
C LEU A 168 12.21 14.36 -16.14
N ALA A 169 12.45 15.09 -17.23
CA ALA A 169 12.50 14.55 -18.58
C ALA A 169 13.70 13.61 -18.80
N LEU A 170 14.90 14.00 -18.35
CA LEU A 170 16.11 13.19 -18.43
C LEU A 170 15.98 11.88 -17.62
N GLY A 171 15.47 11.96 -16.39
CA GLY A 171 15.21 10.79 -15.55
C GLY A 171 14.18 9.84 -16.20
N ALA A 172 13.04 10.38 -16.65
CA ALA A 172 12.03 9.57 -17.33
C ALA A 172 12.54 8.95 -18.65
N ALA A 173 13.49 9.58 -19.34
CA ALA A 173 14.11 9.02 -20.53
C ALA A 173 15.08 7.87 -20.19
N GLN A 174 15.86 7.97 -19.10
CA GLN A 174 16.67 6.86 -18.60
C GLN A 174 15.82 5.65 -18.18
N ASP A 175 14.65 5.88 -17.57
CA ASP A 175 13.70 4.81 -17.24
C ASP A 175 13.17 4.07 -18.49
N ARG A 176 13.25 4.71 -19.67
CA ARG A 176 12.92 4.15 -20.99
C ARG A 176 14.15 3.61 -21.74
N GLY A 177 15.31 3.51 -21.08
CA GLY A 177 16.55 2.97 -21.63
C GLY A 177 17.30 3.92 -22.55
N VAL A 178 17.11 5.24 -22.40
CA VAL A 178 17.92 6.26 -23.11
C VAL A 178 19.05 6.72 -22.19
N THR A 179 20.30 6.47 -22.60
CA THR A 179 21.49 6.89 -21.86
C THR A 179 21.58 8.42 -21.79
N VAL A 180 21.92 8.92 -20.61
CA VAL A 180 22.30 10.31 -20.33
C VAL A 180 23.67 10.26 -19.67
N ASP A 181 24.56 11.20 -19.98
CA ASP A 181 25.88 11.29 -19.36
C ASP A 181 25.73 11.60 -17.84
N PRO A 182 26.30 10.79 -16.93
CA PRO A 182 26.24 11.04 -15.49
C PRO A 182 26.68 12.46 -15.09
N LYS A 183 27.61 13.07 -15.84
CA LYS A 183 28.06 14.45 -15.59
C LYS A 183 26.92 15.46 -15.61
N VAL A 184 25.89 15.26 -16.44
CA VAL A 184 24.71 16.14 -16.52
C VAL A 184 23.98 16.19 -15.17
N PHE A 185 23.85 15.03 -14.51
CA PHE A 185 23.22 14.94 -13.19
C PHE A 185 24.12 15.51 -12.10
N GLN A 186 25.43 15.23 -12.12
CA GLN A 186 26.37 15.82 -11.15
C GLN A 186 26.32 17.35 -11.19
N GLN A 187 26.45 17.96 -12.38
CA GLN A 187 26.40 19.41 -12.51
C GLN A 187 25.06 20.00 -12.02
N ALA A 188 23.96 19.26 -12.19
CA ALA A 188 22.66 19.68 -11.67
C ALA A 188 22.55 19.53 -10.15
N ILE A 189 23.20 18.55 -9.53
CA ILE A 189 23.34 18.43 -8.06
C ILE A 189 24.12 19.62 -7.53
N ASP A 190 25.31 19.89 -8.09
CA ASP A 190 26.17 21.03 -7.73
C ASP A 190 25.38 22.36 -7.77
N TYR A 191 24.53 22.53 -8.80
CA TYR A 191 23.61 23.67 -8.91
C TYR A 191 22.61 23.74 -7.74
N TRP A 192 21.86 22.66 -7.51
CA TRP A 192 20.79 22.67 -6.49
C TRP A 192 21.35 22.80 -5.07
N GLU A 193 22.48 22.18 -4.76
CA GLU A 193 23.16 22.36 -3.48
C GLU A 193 23.60 23.81 -3.28
N LEU A 194 24.25 24.42 -4.30
CA LEU A 194 24.66 25.83 -4.27
C LEU A 194 23.49 26.81 -4.14
N GLN A 195 22.31 26.48 -4.68
CA GLN A 195 21.10 27.31 -4.56
C GLN A 195 20.35 27.14 -3.23
N GLN A 196 20.71 26.17 -2.37
CA GLN A 196 19.98 25.95 -1.12
C GLN A 196 20.26 27.08 -0.12
N LYS A 197 19.19 27.63 0.46
CA LYS A 197 19.31 28.77 1.38
C LYS A 197 19.70 28.29 2.79
N PRO A 198 20.25 29.15 3.66
CA PRO A 198 20.65 28.75 5.02
C PRO A 198 19.51 28.10 5.83
N ASN A 199 18.25 28.49 5.58
CA ASN A 199 17.07 27.91 6.22
C ASN A 199 16.64 26.53 5.68
N GLY A 200 17.34 25.96 4.69
CA GLY A 200 17.05 24.65 4.08
C GLY A 200 16.14 24.69 2.85
N GLY A 201 15.44 25.79 2.58
CA GLY A 201 14.55 25.90 1.44
C GLY A 201 15.21 26.46 0.17
N TRP A 202 14.48 26.43 -0.94
CA TRP A 202 14.89 26.98 -2.24
C TRP A 202 13.90 28.05 -2.74
N GLY A 203 14.36 28.93 -3.61
CA GLY A 203 13.57 30.03 -4.21
C GLY A 203 14.21 30.50 -5.51
N TYR A 204 13.52 31.37 -6.25
CA TYR A 204 14.04 31.91 -7.51
C TYR A 204 15.19 32.89 -7.25
N GLY A 205 16.42 32.49 -7.58
CA GLY A 205 17.63 33.30 -7.38
C GLY A 205 17.77 33.82 -5.94
N GLY A 206 18.05 35.12 -5.79
CA GLY A 206 18.26 35.79 -4.50
C GLY A 206 17.00 35.97 -3.61
N SER A 207 15.81 35.54 -4.06
CA SER A 207 14.57 35.65 -3.26
C SER A 207 14.57 34.78 -1.99
N SER A 208 13.53 34.89 -1.15
CA SER A 208 13.31 33.97 -0.04
C SER A 208 12.96 32.55 -0.51
N ALA A 209 13.02 31.58 0.40
CA ALA A 209 12.56 30.22 0.09
C ALA A 209 11.04 30.18 -0.13
N THR A 210 10.60 29.34 -1.07
CA THR A 210 9.19 29.15 -1.46
C THR A 210 8.84 27.66 -1.45
N GLY A 211 7.55 27.32 -1.30
CA GLY A 211 7.08 25.94 -1.36
C GLY A 211 7.39 25.27 -2.68
N SER A 212 6.95 25.87 -3.80
CA SER A 212 7.14 25.29 -5.13
C SER A 212 8.61 25.02 -5.48
N MET A 213 9.52 25.95 -5.17
CA MET A 213 10.94 25.75 -5.41
C MET A 213 11.61 24.83 -4.39
N THR A 214 11.14 24.77 -3.14
CA THR A 214 11.67 23.82 -2.15
C THR A 214 11.31 22.38 -2.53
N CYS A 215 10.04 22.15 -2.91
CA CYS A 215 9.60 20.88 -3.48
C CYS A 215 10.42 20.50 -4.74
N ALA A 216 10.73 21.48 -5.59
CA ALA A 216 11.55 21.28 -6.77
C ALA A 216 13.00 20.89 -6.49
N GLY A 217 13.66 21.55 -5.53
CA GLY A 217 15.03 21.23 -5.14
C GLY A 217 15.14 19.83 -4.57
N ILE A 218 14.23 19.48 -3.65
CA ILE A 218 14.11 18.11 -3.10
C ILE A 218 13.92 17.09 -4.22
N ALA A 219 12.92 17.28 -5.10
CA ALA A 219 12.64 16.35 -6.18
C ALA A 219 13.82 16.22 -7.18
N SER A 220 14.50 17.32 -7.47
CA SER A 220 15.63 17.38 -8.40
C SER A 220 16.84 16.63 -7.87
N LEU A 221 17.22 16.86 -6.61
CA LEU A 221 18.31 16.15 -5.95
C LEU A 221 17.99 14.65 -5.80
N ILE A 222 16.77 14.32 -5.38
CA ILE A 222 16.31 12.92 -5.29
C ILE A 222 16.44 12.22 -6.65
N ILE A 223 16.00 12.85 -7.75
CA ILE A 223 16.15 12.29 -9.11
C ILE A 223 17.64 12.15 -9.47
N ALA A 224 18.41 13.23 -9.40
CA ALA A 224 19.78 13.27 -9.90
C ALA A 224 20.73 12.33 -9.13
N ASN A 225 20.67 12.31 -7.79
CA ASN A 225 21.45 11.38 -6.96
C ASN A 225 21.14 9.92 -7.33
N GLY A 226 19.88 9.60 -7.63
CA GLY A 226 19.47 8.28 -8.11
C GLY A 226 20.09 7.87 -9.44
N ARG A 227 20.53 8.81 -10.29
CA ARG A 227 21.11 8.50 -11.62
C ARG A 227 22.62 8.37 -11.62
N LEU A 228 23.30 8.80 -10.55
CA LEU A 228 24.73 8.59 -10.37
C LEU A 228 25.04 7.21 -9.75
N GLY A 229 24.12 6.66 -8.96
CA GLY A 229 24.38 5.50 -8.11
C GLY A 229 25.39 5.82 -7.00
N ASN A 230 25.88 4.81 -6.30
CA ASN A 230 26.96 4.94 -5.31
C ASN A 230 26.69 5.93 -4.16
N VAL A 231 25.42 6.14 -3.77
CA VAL A 231 25.05 6.99 -2.62
C VAL A 231 25.46 6.33 -1.30
N SER A 232 25.05 5.07 -1.10
CA SER A 232 25.43 4.26 0.06
C SER A 232 25.93 2.85 -0.28
N SER A 233 25.67 2.37 -1.50
CA SER A 233 26.17 1.10 -2.01
C SER A 233 26.77 1.23 -3.41
N SER A 234 27.92 0.59 -3.60
CA SER A 234 28.76 0.66 -4.80
C SER A 234 29.09 -0.74 -5.33
N VAL A 235 29.73 -0.80 -6.50
CA VAL A 235 30.40 -2.01 -6.98
C VAL A 235 31.84 -1.63 -7.34
N SER A 236 32.79 -2.24 -6.64
CA SER A 236 34.23 -2.00 -6.76
C SER A 236 34.95 -3.33 -6.92
N ASP A 237 35.94 -3.41 -7.83
CA ASP A 237 36.74 -4.62 -8.10
C ASP A 237 35.94 -5.94 -8.25
N GLY A 238 34.76 -5.88 -8.87
CA GLY A 238 33.88 -7.04 -9.06
C GLY A 238 33.24 -7.56 -7.77
N LYS A 239 32.98 -6.66 -6.81
CA LYS A 239 32.26 -6.92 -5.57
C LYS A 239 31.28 -5.80 -5.26
N ILE A 240 30.09 -6.17 -4.81
CA ILE A 240 29.14 -5.25 -4.19
C ILE A 240 29.67 -4.80 -2.82
N GLU A 241 29.72 -3.49 -2.60
CA GLU A 241 30.02 -2.84 -1.32
C GLU A 241 28.73 -2.22 -0.78
N CYS A 242 28.35 -2.55 0.45
CA CYS A 242 27.08 -2.13 1.04
C CYS A 242 27.20 -0.91 1.97
N CYS A 243 28.35 -0.24 2.00
CA CYS A 243 28.60 0.86 2.93
C CYS A 243 29.48 1.93 2.29
N GLY A 244 29.05 3.18 2.41
CA GLY A 244 29.74 4.34 1.85
C GLY A 244 29.02 5.67 2.08
N GLY A 245 27.71 5.64 2.32
CA GLY A 245 26.87 6.82 2.53
C GLY A 245 26.60 7.08 4.00
N ALA A 246 27.34 8.02 4.60
CA ALA A 246 26.93 8.63 5.85
C ALA A 246 25.95 9.77 5.55
N SER A 247 24.69 9.65 5.99
CA SER A 247 23.78 10.80 6.03
C SER A 247 24.29 11.81 7.05
N THR A 248 24.99 12.85 6.58
CA THR A 248 25.47 13.92 7.46
C THR A 248 24.33 14.86 7.84
N GLU A 249 24.49 15.63 8.92
CA GLU A 249 23.57 16.71 9.31
C GLU A 249 23.40 17.81 8.23
N GLN A 250 24.19 17.75 7.16
CA GLN A 250 24.20 18.70 6.05
C GLN A 250 23.38 18.23 4.83
N ASP A 251 22.72 17.05 4.87
CA ASP A 251 21.92 16.56 3.74
C ASP A 251 20.91 17.62 3.24
N PRO A 252 21.07 18.11 1.99
CA PRO A 252 20.19 19.11 1.43
C PRO A 252 18.74 18.62 1.31
N ILE A 253 18.52 17.32 1.07
CA ILE A 253 17.18 16.72 0.95
C ILE A 253 16.45 16.78 2.29
N ALA A 254 17.06 16.29 3.37
CA ALA A 254 16.52 16.38 4.72
C ALA A 254 16.23 17.83 5.13
N ARG A 255 17.18 18.76 4.93
CA ARG A 255 17.00 20.20 5.24
C ARG A 255 15.84 20.84 4.48
N GLY A 256 15.62 20.42 3.23
CA GLY A 256 14.48 20.84 2.42
C GLY A 256 13.14 20.33 2.95
N ILE A 257 13.09 19.04 3.30
CA ILE A 257 11.91 18.39 3.88
C ILE A 257 11.55 19.04 5.21
N ASP A 258 12.55 19.36 6.03
CA ASP A 258 12.40 20.08 7.31
C ASP A 258 11.84 21.49 7.11
N TRP A 259 12.28 22.21 6.07
CA TRP A 259 11.74 23.52 5.74
C TRP A 259 10.26 23.43 5.33
N LEU A 260 9.93 22.43 4.51
CA LEU A 260 8.58 22.17 4.01
C LEU A 260 7.64 21.74 5.13
N ALA A 261 8.06 20.80 5.98
CA ALA A 261 7.29 20.31 7.13
C ALA A 261 6.89 21.43 8.10
N LYS A 262 7.76 22.44 8.29
CA LYS A 262 7.51 23.59 9.18
C LYS A 262 6.63 24.69 8.55
N ARG A 263 6.27 24.56 7.26
CA ARG A 263 5.56 25.61 6.48
C ARG A 263 4.48 25.04 5.55
N PHE A 264 4.16 23.76 5.65
CA PHE A 264 3.26 23.08 4.75
C PHE A 264 1.87 23.74 4.76
N SER A 265 1.24 23.83 3.60
CA SER A 265 -0.13 24.33 3.44
C SER A 265 -0.72 23.73 2.17
N VAL A 266 -2.02 23.49 2.16
CA VAL A 266 -2.78 23.16 0.94
C VAL A 266 -3.52 24.36 0.37
N ASP A 267 -3.48 25.53 1.03
CA ASP A 267 -4.24 26.73 0.66
C ASP A 267 -3.43 27.76 -0.12
N VAL A 268 -2.13 27.81 0.10
CA VAL A 268 -1.21 28.79 -0.53
C VAL A 268 0.13 28.13 -0.83
N ASN A 269 0.88 28.67 -1.80
CA ASN A 269 2.30 28.34 -1.96
C ASN A 269 3.11 29.09 -0.88
N PRO A 270 3.69 28.42 0.14
CA PRO A 270 4.34 29.10 1.26
C PRO A 270 5.51 29.97 0.78
N GLY A 271 5.44 31.28 0.99
CA GLY A 271 6.45 32.25 0.51
C GLY A 271 6.44 32.51 -1.00
N GLY A 272 5.57 31.86 -1.77
CA GLY A 272 5.37 32.10 -3.21
C GLY A 272 4.20 33.03 -3.52
N SER A 273 3.83 33.13 -4.80
CA SER A 273 2.65 33.89 -5.25
C SER A 273 1.42 33.00 -5.46
N ALA A 274 0.23 33.61 -5.45
CA ALA A 274 -1.02 32.94 -5.80
C ALA A 274 -1.05 32.41 -7.26
N ASP A 275 -0.27 33.00 -8.18
CA ASP A 275 -0.12 32.53 -9.56
C ASP A 275 0.73 31.24 -9.71
N THR A 276 1.10 30.60 -8.60
CA THR A 276 1.92 29.37 -8.58
C THR A 276 1.35 28.30 -7.65
N TYR A 277 0.04 28.35 -7.41
CA TYR A 277 -0.64 27.52 -6.42
C TYR A 277 -0.82 26.07 -6.89
N TYR A 278 -1.43 25.86 -8.07
CA TYR A 278 -1.61 24.50 -8.60
C TYR A 278 -0.27 23.86 -8.97
N TYR A 279 0.66 24.66 -9.47
CA TYR A 279 2.05 24.28 -9.70
C TYR A 279 2.78 23.88 -8.40
N TYR A 280 2.52 24.57 -7.29
CA TYR A 280 3.02 24.17 -5.97
C TYR A 280 2.42 22.84 -5.51
N LEU A 281 1.10 22.63 -5.63
CA LEU A 281 0.49 21.34 -5.29
C LEU A 281 1.09 20.21 -6.14
N TYR A 282 1.24 20.39 -7.45
CA TYR A 282 1.96 19.44 -8.31
C TYR A 282 3.44 19.24 -7.90
N ALA A 283 4.10 20.25 -7.33
CA ALA A 283 5.42 20.07 -6.72
C ALA A 283 5.37 19.23 -5.43
N VAL A 284 4.37 19.45 -4.56
CA VAL A 284 4.13 18.64 -3.35
C VAL A 284 3.92 17.17 -3.68
N GLU A 285 3.09 16.82 -4.68
CA GLU A 285 2.92 15.42 -5.13
C GLU A 285 4.25 14.78 -5.47
N ARG A 286 5.04 15.45 -6.32
CA ARG A 286 6.33 14.94 -6.76
C ARG A 286 7.26 14.74 -5.58
N THR A 287 7.32 15.68 -4.63
CA THR A 287 8.16 15.57 -3.43
C THR A 287 7.71 14.42 -2.54
N GLY A 288 6.41 14.31 -2.21
CA GLY A 288 5.88 13.25 -1.37
C GLY A 288 6.11 11.86 -1.96
N ARG A 289 5.78 11.68 -3.24
CA ARG A 289 5.96 10.41 -3.96
C ARG A 289 7.43 10.03 -4.18
N LEU A 290 8.32 10.99 -4.47
CA LEU A 290 9.74 10.70 -4.71
C LEU A 290 10.53 10.47 -3.42
N SER A 291 10.15 11.13 -2.31
CA SER A 291 10.76 10.93 -0.98
C SER A 291 10.11 9.81 -0.15
N GLY A 292 9.06 9.17 -0.66
CA GLY A 292 8.28 8.17 0.07
C GLY A 292 7.56 8.71 1.30
N ARG A 293 7.30 10.02 1.41
CA ARG A 293 6.65 10.59 2.61
C ARG A 293 5.15 10.70 2.42
N ARG A 294 4.38 10.09 3.33
CA ARG A 294 2.94 10.37 3.49
C ARG A 294 2.69 11.70 4.19
N PHE A 295 3.54 12.07 5.16
CA PHE A 295 3.38 13.28 5.95
C PHE A 295 4.49 14.31 5.73
N PHE A 296 4.11 15.59 5.69
CA PHE A 296 5.03 16.73 5.88
C PHE A 296 4.68 17.43 7.20
N GLY A 297 5.54 17.28 8.21
CA GLY A 297 5.20 17.64 9.58
C GLY A 297 4.16 16.66 10.14
N GLY A 298 2.98 17.18 10.48
CA GLY A 298 1.80 16.40 10.84
C GLY A 298 0.74 16.28 9.73
N HIS A 299 0.99 16.84 8.54
CA HIS A 299 -0.01 16.96 7.48
C HIS A 299 0.03 15.81 6.47
N ASP A 300 -1.10 15.14 6.22
CA ASP A 300 -1.26 14.15 5.14
C ASP A 300 -1.48 14.91 3.84
N TRP A 301 -0.37 15.22 3.16
CA TRP A 301 -0.39 16.14 2.02
C TRP A 301 -1.32 15.68 0.91
N TYR A 302 -1.52 14.37 0.76
CA TYR A 302 -2.36 13.84 -0.31
C TYR A 302 -3.84 13.94 0.07
N ARG A 303 -4.22 13.53 1.28
CA ARG A 303 -5.59 13.65 1.76
C ARG A 303 -6.03 15.11 1.76
N GLU A 304 -5.33 15.96 2.50
CA GLU A 304 -5.67 17.40 2.64
C GLU A 304 -5.71 18.11 1.29
N GLY A 305 -4.76 17.81 0.40
CA GLY A 305 -4.73 18.40 -0.94
C GLY A 305 -5.86 17.89 -1.85
N ALA A 306 -6.29 16.63 -1.68
CA ALA A 306 -7.42 16.09 -2.42
C ALA A 306 -8.74 16.71 -1.96
N GLU A 307 -8.96 16.88 -0.65
CA GLU A 307 -10.15 17.57 -0.14
C GLU A 307 -10.19 19.02 -0.62
N ARG A 308 -9.03 19.70 -0.57
CA ARG A 308 -8.93 21.08 -1.02
C ARG A 308 -9.22 21.26 -2.50
N LEU A 309 -8.69 20.37 -3.34
CA LEU A 309 -8.96 20.40 -4.79
C LEU A 309 -10.43 20.06 -5.10
N ILE A 310 -11.04 19.07 -4.43
CA ILE A 310 -12.46 18.77 -4.63
C ILE A 310 -13.32 19.99 -4.27
N ALA A 311 -13.03 20.66 -3.15
CA ALA A 311 -13.75 21.86 -2.71
C ALA A 311 -13.50 23.12 -3.56
N GLN A 312 -12.52 23.11 -4.46
CA GLN A 312 -12.20 24.20 -5.40
C GLN A 312 -12.67 23.94 -6.83
N GLN A 313 -13.04 22.71 -7.17
CA GLN A 313 -13.40 22.36 -8.55
C GLN A 313 -14.69 23.08 -8.94
N ASP A 314 -14.69 23.78 -10.08
CA ASP A 314 -15.90 24.42 -10.61
C ASP A 314 -17.05 23.41 -10.71
N ASP A 315 -18.27 23.79 -10.30
CA ASP A 315 -19.43 22.89 -10.18
C ASP A 315 -20.06 22.52 -11.53
N PHE A 316 -19.86 23.32 -12.58
CA PHE A 316 -20.58 23.15 -13.85
C PHE A 316 -19.76 22.43 -14.93
N GLN A 317 -18.61 23.00 -15.28
CA GLN A 317 -17.67 22.50 -16.29
C GLN A 317 -16.56 21.62 -15.71
N GLY A 318 -16.28 21.71 -14.41
CA GLY A 318 -15.36 20.78 -13.72
C GLY A 318 -13.87 21.09 -13.89
N PHE A 319 -13.52 22.33 -14.21
CA PHE A 319 -12.13 22.78 -14.23
C PHE A 319 -11.65 23.25 -12.86
N TRP A 320 -10.35 23.48 -12.76
CA TRP A 320 -9.71 24.31 -11.75
C TRP A 320 -9.09 25.53 -12.41
N GLU A 321 -9.07 26.67 -11.72
CA GLU A 321 -8.48 27.93 -12.18
C GLU A 321 -7.70 28.58 -11.05
N GLY A 322 -6.54 29.17 -11.37
CA GLY A 322 -5.67 29.88 -10.43
C GLY A 322 -5.42 31.34 -10.82
N GLY A 323 -4.24 31.85 -10.48
CA GLY A 323 -3.82 33.20 -10.88
C GLY A 323 -3.55 33.34 -12.40
N GLN A 324 -3.03 34.49 -12.83
CA GLN A 324 -2.87 34.87 -14.24
C GLN A 324 -2.13 33.82 -15.08
N TRP A 325 -1.13 33.15 -14.47
CA TRP A 325 -0.30 32.14 -15.13
C TRP A 325 -0.85 30.72 -15.03
N GLU A 326 -1.87 30.50 -14.21
CA GLU A 326 -2.55 29.22 -13.96
C GLU A 326 -3.99 29.25 -14.52
N ARG A 327 -4.10 29.67 -15.79
CA ARG A 327 -5.32 29.60 -16.60
C ARG A 327 -5.98 28.21 -16.50
N PRO A 328 -7.31 28.07 -16.69
CA PRO A 328 -8.05 26.84 -16.43
C PRO A 328 -7.46 25.52 -16.97
N THR A 329 -6.87 25.53 -18.16
CA THR A 329 -6.19 24.35 -18.75
C THR A 329 -4.89 23.96 -18.03
N VAL A 330 -4.13 24.93 -17.54
CA VAL A 330 -2.90 24.74 -16.75
C VAL A 330 -3.24 24.23 -15.35
N ALA A 331 -4.12 24.95 -14.64
CA ALA A 331 -4.56 24.59 -13.29
C ALA A 331 -5.21 23.20 -13.25
N THR A 332 -6.14 22.91 -14.18
CA THR A 332 -6.74 21.57 -14.30
C THR A 332 -5.70 20.49 -14.58
N SER A 333 -4.70 20.75 -15.43
CA SER A 333 -3.65 19.77 -15.70
C SER A 333 -2.80 19.45 -14.47
N PHE A 334 -2.45 20.46 -13.67
CA PHE A 334 -1.71 20.26 -12.41
C PHE A 334 -2.58 19.59 -11.32
N ALA A 335 -3.85 19.96 -11.19
CA ALA A 335 -4.80 19.31 -10.28
C ALA A 335 -4.99 17.82 -10.62
N LEU A 336 -5.17 17.47 -11.91
CA LEU A 336 -5.23 16.09 -12.36
C LEU A 336 -3.93 15.32 -12.08
N LEU A 337 -2.77 15.94 -12.31
CA LEU A 337 -1.48 15.31 -11.99
C LEU A 337 -1.34 15.04 -10.48
N PHE A 338 -1.74 15.98 -9.63
CA PHE A 338 -1.77 15.81 -8.18
C PHE A 338 -2.68 14.65 -7.75
N LEU A 339 -3.98 14.73 -8.09
CA LEU A 339 -4.99 13.75 -7.68
C LEU A 339 -4.64 12.33 -8.19
N SER A 340 -4.18 12.23 -9.43
CA SER A 340 -3.98 10.93 -10.09
C SER A 340 -2.66 10.25 -9.71
N LYS A 341 -1.59 11.02 -9.46
CA LYS A 341 -0.32 10.44 -8.99
C LYS A 341 -0.28 10.24 -7.48
N GLY A 342 -0.96 11.10 -6.71
CA GLY A 342 -1.04 10.97 -5.27
C GLY A 342 -1.74 9.69 -4.82
N LYS A 343 -2.82 9.28 -5.52
CA LYS A 343 -3.55 8.02 -5.25
C LYS A 343 -2.81 6.71 -5.59
N ARG A 344 -1.58 6.76 -6.11
CA ARG A 344 -0.78 5.55 -6.41
C ARG A 344 -0.73 4.63 -5.19
N GLN A 345 -1.10 3.37 -5.38
CA GLN A 345 -1.20 2.36 -4.31
C GLN A 345 0.18 2.01 -3.76
N VAL A 346 0.27 1.83 -2.44
CA VAL A 346 1.51 1.49 -1.73
C VAL A 346 1.75 -0.02 -1.81
N VAL A 347 2.94 -0.45 -2.24
CA VAL A 347 3.34 -1.88 -2.26
C VAL A 347 4.26 -2.28 -1.11
N VAL A 348 5.11 -1.36 -0.66
CA VAL A 348 6.13 -1.60 0.35
C VAL A 348 6.41 -0.30 1.12
N GLY A 349 6.87 -0.41 2.35
CA GLY A 349 7.34 0.74 3.11
C GLY A 349 8.53 0.43 3.99
N GLN A 350 9.19 1.48 4.49
CA GLN A 350 10.34 1.37 5.38
C GLN A 350 9.97 1.91 6.76
N LEU A 351 10.29 1.16 7.81
CA LEU A 351 10.08 1.61 9.17
C LEU A 351 11.15 2.65 9.56
N GLN A 352 10.73 3.91 9.75
CA GLN A 352 11.55 4.92 10.40
C GLN A 352 11.53 4.69 11.91
N ARG A 353 12.73 4.66 12.49
CA ARG A 353 13.01 4.57 13.92
C ARG A 353 14.07 5.63 14.19
N ASP A 354 13.90 6.46 15.22
CA ASP A 354 15.02 7.02 16.02
C ASP A 354 14.52 8.04 17.04
N ARG A 355 14.90 7.83 18.31
CA ARG A 355 15.20 8.93 19.22
C ARG A 355 16.71 9.15 19.24
N ALA A 356 17.13 10.28 18.70
CA ALA A 356 18.47 10.88 18.82
C ALA A 356 19.68 10.14 18.17
N GLY A 357 20.19 10.72 17.08
CA GLY A 357 21.64 10.97 16.96
C GLY A 357 22.43 10.17 15.93
N GLN A 358 22.00 8.98 15.50
CA GLN A 358 22.67 8.21 14.44
C GLN A 358 21.64 7.44 13.61
N SER A 359 21.40 7.89 12.37
CA SER A 359 20.32 7.41 11.49
C SER A 359 20.54 5.98 10.95
N GLU A 360 20.42 4.97 11.80
CA GLU A 360 20.61 3.55 11.42
C GLU A 360 19.39 2.90 10.73
N TRP A 361 18.21 3.55 10.74
CA TRP A 361 16.99 2.97 10.17
C TRP A 361 16.98 2.91 8.62
N GLN A 362 17.82 3.70 7.97
CA GLN A 362 17.90 3.79 6.50
C GLN A 362 19.35 3.66 5.99
N PRO A 363 19.96 2.46 6.05
CA PRO A 363 21.31 2.22 5.55
C PRO A 363 21.43 2.33 4.02
N HIS A 364 20.30 2.20 3.30
CA HIS A 364 20.21 2.24 1.83
C HIS A 364 18.99 3.08 1.40
N PRO A 365 19.11 4.43 1.35
CA PRO A 365 17.97 5.32 1.13
C PRO A 365 17.24 5.15 -0.21
N ASP A 366 17.88 4.58 -1.24
CA ASP A 366 17.25 4.38 -2.55
C ASP A 366 16.60 3.00 -2.72
N ALA A 367 16.89 2.05 -1.82
CA ALA A 367 16.53 0.64 -1.96
C ALA A 367 15.06 0.39 -2.35
N LEU A 368 14.10 1.00 -1.63
CA LEU A 368 12.68 0.79 -1.90
C LEU A 368 12.21 1.49 -3.18
N ARG A 369 12.76 2.65 -3.52
CA ARG A 369 12.42 3.34 -4.78
C ARG A 369 12.88 2.53 -5.98
N GLN A 370 14.08 1.97 -5.93
CA GLN A 370 14.59 1.06 -6.96
C GLN A 370 13.76 -0.21 -7.07
N LEU A 371 13.45 -0.87 -5.93
CA LEU A 371 12.58 -2.05 -5.92
C LEU A 371 11.22 -1.75 -6.54
N VAL A 372 10.55 -0.65 -6.15
CA VAL A 372 9.24 -0.28 -6.69
C VAL A 372 9.31 0.02 -8.19
N ARG A 373 10.36 0.67 -8.71
CA ARG A 373 10.53 0.87 -10.17
C ARG A 373 10.58 -0.46 -10.93
N HIS A 374 11.21 -1.49 -10.35
CA HIS A 374 11.21 -2.84 -10.93
C HIS A 374 9.84 -3.54 -10.81
N VAL A 375 9.08 -3.32 -9.73
CA VAL A 375 7.69 -3.82 -9.59
C VAL A 375 6.74 -3.12 -10.57
N GLU A 376 6.79 -1.79 -10.69
CA GLU A 376 5.99 -1.00 -11.65
C GLU A 376 6.17 -1.54 -13.08
N ARG A 377 7.43 -1.81 -13.47
CA ARG A 377 7.76 -2.38 -14.78
C ARG A 377 7.27 -3.81 -14.98
N ALA A 378 7.33 -4.66 -13.95
CA ALA A 378 6.87 -6.05 -14.02
C ALA A 378 5.33 -6.17 -14.02
N TRP A 379 4.64 -5.24 -13.34
CA TRP A 379 3.19 -5.25 -13.19
C TRP A 379 2.49 -4.36 -14.23
N GLY A 380 3.22 -3.50 -14.94
CA GLY A 380 2.69 -2.64 -16.00
C GLY A 380 1.81 -1.49 -15.47
N ARG A 381 2.00 -1.10 -14.22
CA ARG A 381 1.18 -0.11 -13.51
C ARG A 381 2.00 0.77 -12.58
N ASP A 382 1.52 1.99 -12.40
CA ASP A 382 2.10 2.98 -11.49
C ASP A 382 1.83 2.62 -10.01
N LEU A 383 2.86 2.73 -9.16
CA LEU A 383 2.86 2.33 -7.76
C LEU A 383 3.67 3.32 -6.91
N THR A 384 3.74 3.10 -5.58
CA THR A 384 4.60 3.86 -4.68
C THR A 384 5.09 3.03 -3.48
N TRP A 385 6.09 3.54 -2.78
CA TRP A 385 6.50 3.12 -1.44
C TRP A 385 6.27 4.25 -0.44
N GLN A 386 6.37 3.96 0.87
CA GLN A 386 6.36 5.00 1.90
C GLN A 386 7.22 4.72 3.14
N THR A 387 7.67 5.77 3.82
CA THR A 387 8.24 5.72 5.17
C THR A 387 7.12 5.69 6.20
N VAL A 388 7.18 4.73 7.13
CA VAL A 388 6.21 4.53 8.21
C VAL A 388 6.87 4.94 9.53
N ARG A 389 6.19 5.75 10.35
CA ARG A 389 6.56 6.04 11.75
C ARG A 389 5.49 5.42 12.65
N LEU A 390 5.86 4.83 13.79
CA LEU A 390 4.87 4.23 14.71
C LEU A 390 4.35 5.22 15.76
N GLU A 391 5.11 6.28 16.07
CA GLU A 391 4.81 7.20 17.18
C GLU A 391 3.43 7.88 17.08
N ASP A 392 2.94 8.10 15.84
CA ASP A 392 1.64 8.73 15.55
C ASP A 392 0.68 7.82 14.76
N ALA A 393 1.03 6.55 14.51
CA ALA A 393 0.30 5.70 13.57
C ALA A 393 -0.69 4.75 14.24
N SER A 394 -1.92 4.70 13.72
CA SER A 394 -2.86 3.63 14.06
C SER A 394 -2.55 2.34 13.28
N LEU A 395 -3.11 1.22 13.72
CA LEU A 395 -3.07 -0.05 12.98
C LEU A 395 -3.62 0.10 11.54
N VAL A 396 -4.62 0.94 11.34
CA VAL A 396 -5.17 1.29 10.00
C VAL A 396 -4.10 1.96 9.13
N ASP A 397 -3.30 2.88 9.69
CA ASP A 397 -2.24 3.58 8.95
C ASP A 397 -1.10 2.64 8.54
N VAL A 398 -0.68 1.74 9.44
CA VAL A 398 0.37 0.76 9.13
C VAL A 398 -0.13 -0.24 8.08
N LEU A 399 -1.39 -0.69 8.17
CA LEU A 399 -2.01 -1.62 7.20
C LEU A 399 -2.19 -1.05 5.79
N GLN A 400 -2.06 0.26 5.57
CA GLN A 400 -1.91 0.82 4.22
C GLN A 400 -0.61 0.36 3.52
N THR A 401 0.32 -0.23 4.26
CA THR A 401 1.60 -0.74 3.78
C THR A 401 1.57 -2.28 3.78
N PRO A 402 1.40 -2.98 2.65
CA PRO A 402 1.28 -4.45 2.66
C PRO A 402 2.56 -5.19 3.07
N VAL A 403 3.73 -4.58 2.82
CA VAL A 403 5.05 -5.10 3.19
C VAL A 403 5.86 -4.01 3.88
N LEU A 404 6.22 -4.21 5.14
CA LEU A 404 7.06 -3.30 5.93
C LEU A 404 8.49 -3.84 6.02
N VAL A 405 9.46 -3.07 5.55
CA VAL A 405 10.89 -3.38 5.61
C VAL A 405 11.52 -2.70 6.82
N ILE A 406 12.25 -3.49 7.62
CA ILE A 406 12.96 -3.06 8.81
C ILE A 406 14.42 -3.48 8.64
N SER A 407 15.29 -2.53 8.27
CA SER A 407 16.71 -2.80 8.06
C SER A 407 17.53 -2.50 9.33
N GLY A 408 18.68 -3.15 9.52
CA GLY A 408 19.60 -2.76 10.60
C GLY A 408 20.79 -3.68 10.85
N LYS A 409 21.69 -3.22 11.73
CA LYS A 409 22.86 -3.97 12.21
C LYS A 409 22.91 -4.10 13.74
N GLN A 410 22.46 -3.08 14.49
CA GLN A 410 22.32 -3.15 15.94
C GLN A 410 21.02 -3.83 16.36
N ALA A 411 20.91 -4.15 17.64
CA ALA A 411 19.69 -4.76 18.20
C ALA A 411 18.46 -3.88 17.92
N LEU A 412 17.40 -4.50 17.39
CA LEU A 412 16.09 -3.91 17.24
C LEU A 412 15.51 -3.64 18.65
N SER A 413 15.43 -2.37 19.01
CA SER A 413 14.72 -1.92 20.21
C SER A 413 13.35 -1.40 19.80
N LEU A 414 12.31 -1.94 20.44
CA LEU A 414 10.92 -1.50 20.34
C LEU A 414 10.41 -1.36 21.78
N ASP A 415 9.56 -0.36 22.05
CA ASP A 415 8.75 -0.37 23.26
C ASP A 415 7.56 -1.34 23.10
N ALA A 416 6.84 -1.60 24.20
CA ALA A 416 5.72 -2.54 24.21
C ALA A 416 4.63 -2.15 23.19
N ASN A 417 4.25 -0.87 23.14
CA ASN A 417 3.22 -0.39 22.22
C ASN A 417 3.62 -0.58 20.75
N ALA A 418 4.89 -0.30 20.41
CA ALA A 418 5.42 -0.52 19.08
C ALA A 418 5.54 -2.01 18.71
N SER A 419 5.88 -2.87 19.68
CA SER A 419 5.89 -4.33 19.50
C SER A 419 4.48 -4.87 19.24
N ASP A 420 3.52 -4.50 20.07
CA ASP A 420 2.11 -4.92 19.97
C ASP A 420 1.49 -4.44 18.65
N LEU A 421 1.70 -3.17 18.27
CA LEU A 421 1.22 -2.62 17.01
C LEU A 421 1.79 -3.34 15.78
N LEU A 422 3.08 -3.70 15.80
CA LEU A 422 3.68 -4.47 14.71
C LEU A 422 3.20 -5.92 14.69
N LYS A 423 2.97 -6.53 15.85
CA LYS A 423 2.38 -7.87 15.94
C LYS A 423 0.95 -7.87 15.39
N ASP A 424 0.11 -6.93 15.81
CA ASP A 424 -1.26 -6.76 15.31
C ASP A 424 -1.30 -6.46 13.80
N TYR A 425 -0.33 -5.70 13.29
CA TYR A 425 -0.13 -5.49 11.85
C TYR A 425 0.13 -6.81 11.10
N VAL A 426 1.06 -7.65 11.58
CA VAL A 426 1.35 -8.97 10.98
C VAL A 426 0.11 -9.86 11.01
N ASP A 427 -0.58 -9.86 12.15
CA ASP A 427 -1.78 -10.62 12.44
C ASP A 427 -2.97 -10.24 11.54
N GLN A 428 -3.18 -8.94 11.27
CA GLN A 428 -4.22 -8.46 10.34
C GLN A 428 -3.84 -8.61 8.85
N GLY A 429 -2.71 -9.25 8.53
CA GLY A 429 -2.29 -9.58 7.16
C GLY A 429 -1.13 -8.75 6.59
N GLY A 430 -0.56 -7.85 7.38
CA GLY A 430 0.68 -7.14 7.06
C GLY A 430 1.89 -8.08 7.00
N THR A 431 2.91 -7.76 6.21
CA THR A 431 4.10 -8.61 6.07
C THR A 431 5.33 -7.83 6.52
N ILE A 432 6.19 -8.43 7.36
CA ILE A 432 7.45 -7.78 7.76
C ILE A 432 8.64 -8.45 7.07
N VAL A 433 9.58 -7.65 6.58
CA VAL A 433 10.89 -8.10 6.09
C VAL A 433 11.99 -7.45 6.93
N PHE A 434 12.65 -8.26 7.75
CA PHE A 434 13.85 -7.86 8.48
C PHE A 434 15.09 -8.06 7.60
N ASP A 435 15.82 -6.98 7.31
CA ASP A 435 16.98 -6.97 6.42
C ASP A 435 18.27 -6.62 7.18
N ALA A 436 19.18 -7.58 7.34
CA ALA A 436 20.41 -7.37 8.08
C ALA A 436 21.44 -6.62 7.21
N SER A 437 21.77 -5.37 7.59
CA SER A 437 22.73 -4.51 6.88
C SER A 437 24.18 -4.73 7.34
N GLY A 438 24.56 -6.00 7.55
CA GLY A 438 25.83 -6.39 8.15
C GLY A 438 26.82 -7.08 7.21
N ASP A 439 26.46 -7.32 5.94
CA ASP A 439 27.32 -7.96 4.95
C ASP A 439 28.24 -6.95 4.23
N ASN A 440 29.08 -7.46 3.33
CA ASN A 440 29.87 -6.69 2.36
C ASN A 440 30.62 -5.46 2.91
N GLY A 441 31.26 -5.63 4.07
CA GLY A 441 32.11 -4.63 4.72
C GLY A 441 31.47 -3.85 5.87
N CYS A 442 30.15 -4.01 6.11
CA CYS A 442 29.41 -3.11 7.01
C CYS A 442 29.43 -3.51 8.50
N GLY A 443 30.31 -4.44 8.87
CA GLY A 443 30.53 -4.90 10.25
C GLY A 443 29.89 -6.26 10.51
N ASN A 444 29.03 -6.33 11.53
CA ASN A 444 28.35 -7.55 11.95
C ASN A 444 26.94 -7.19 12.44
N ALA A 445 25.92 -7.89 11.93
CA ALA A 445 24.51 -7.70 12.29
C ALA A 445 23.96 -8.74 13.29
N ALA A 446 24.84 -9.50 13.98
CA ALA A 446 24.42 -10.53 14.95
C ALA A 446 23.50 -9.98 16.06
N ASN A 447 23.71 -8.73 16.50
CA ASN A 447 22.83 -8.08 17.48
C ASN A 447 21.41 -7.90 16.92
N PHE A 448 21.29 -7.41 15.68
CA PHE A 448 20.01 -7.33 14.97
C PHE A 448 19.37 -8.71 14.83
N GLN A 449 20.12 -9.70 14.33
CA GLN A 449 19.64 -11.08 14.17
C GLN A 449 19.06 -11.65 15.47
N ASN A 450 19.80 -11.55 16.57
CA ASN A 450 19.39 -12.09 17.87
C ASN A 450 18.12 -11.37 18.38
N SER A 451 18.03 -10.04 18.24
CA SER A 451 16.83 -9.29 18.63
C SER A 451 15.60 -9.65 17.79
N VAL A 452 15.75 -9.85 16.47
CA VAL A 452 14.68 -10.27 15.58
C VAL A 452 14.21 -11.70 15.90
N ALA A 453 15.15 -12.62 16.16
CA ALA A 453 14.83 -13.99 16.55
C ALA A 453 14.06 -14.04 17.88
N ASN A 454 14.47 -13.26 18.88
CA ASN A 454 13.78 -13.15 20.17
C ASN A 454 12.35 -12.57 19.99
N LEU A 455 12.21 -11.48 19.23
CA LEU A 455 10.92 -10.85 18.94
C LEU A 455 9.96 -11.82 18.22
N CYS A 456 10.46 -12.59 17.27
CA CYS A 456 9.66 -13.62 16.58
C CYS A 456 9.22 -14.74 17.54
N ALA A 457 10.10 -15.18 18.44
CA ALA A 457 9.78 -16.21 19.43
C ALA A 457 8.79 -15.72 20.51
N GLU A 458 8.81 -14.43 20.83
CA GLU A 458 7.85 -13.77 21.71
C GLU A 458 6.46 -13.65 21.06
N TRP A 459 6.40 -13.15 19.82
CA TRP A 459 5.15 -13.02 19.08
C TRP A 459 4.51 -14.37 18.72
N TYR A 460 5.32 -15.38 18.37
CA TYR A 460 4.87 -16.67 17.89
C TYR A 460 5.67 -17.85 18.50
N PRO A 461 5.46 -18.20 19.79
CA PRO A 461 6.25 -19.24 20.49
C PRO A 461 6.22 -20.64 19.85
N GLY A 462 5.20 -20.94 19.04
CA GLY A 462 5.05 -22.20 18.31
C GLY A 462 5.62 -22.19 16.88
N ALA A 463 6.15 -21.07 16.38
CA ALA A 463 6.64 -20.90 15.02
C ALA A 463 8.05 -20.29 15.02
N PRO A 464 9.12 -21.11 15.02
CA PRO A 464 10.48 -20.60 14.99
C PRO A 464 10.79 -19.90 13.67
N LEU A 465 11.77 -18.99 13.69
CA LEU A 465 12.34 -18.39 12.48
C LEU A 465 13.15 -19.46 11.71
N GLU A 466 12.53 -20.05 10.70
CA GLU A 466 13.04 -21.23 10.00
C GLU A 466 13.63 -20.94 8.62
N ARG A 467 14.47 -21.86 8.13
CA ARG A 467 15.10 -21.78 6.81
C ARG A 467 14.09 -22.16 5.72
N LEU A 468 13.58 -21.20 4.95
CA LEU A 468 12.51 -21.46 3.97
C LEU A 468 12.97 -22.41 2.85
N PRO A 469 12.19 -23.45 2.47
CA PRO A 469 12.59 -24.39 1.44
C PRO A 469 12.60 -23.75 0.04
N THR A 470 13.31 -24.35 -0.93
CA THR A 470 13.39 -23.85 -2.31
C THR A 470 12.06 -23.91 -3.07
N SER A 471 11.11 -24.71 -2.59
CA SER A 471 9.72 -24.73 -3.05
C SER A 471 8.91 -23.51 -2.58
N HIS A 472 9.37 -22.77 -1.57
CA HIS A 472 8.64 -21.63 -1.01
C HIS A 472 8.48 -20.50 -2.04
N PRO A 473 7.30 -19.85 -2.16
CA PRO A 473 7.06 -18.88 -3.24
C PRO A 473 7.91 -17.60 -3.19
N VAL A 474 8.64 -17.34 -2.10
CA VAL A 474 9.71 -16.31 -2.06
C VAL A 474 10.75 -16.48 -3.19
N TRP A 475 10.90 -17.69 -3.71
CA TRP A 475 11.81 -18.01 -4.81
C TRP A 475 11.15 -18.00 -6.21
N ASN A 476 9.81 -17.93 -6.33
CA ASN A 476 9.10 -18.16 -7.61
C ASN A 476 7.67 -17.55 -7.77
N ALA A 477 7.20 -16.69 -6.86
CA ALA A 477 5.84 -16.12 -6.92
C ALA A 477 5.60 -15.15 -8.10
N GLU A 478 6.65 -14.44 -8.53
CA GLU A 478 6.61 -13.44 -9.61
C GLU A 478 7.71 -13.73 -10.66
N ARG A 479 8.94 -14.04 -10.20
CA ARG A 479 10.08 -14.43 -11.04
C ARG A 479 10.93 -15.50 -10.33
N ASN A 480 11.33 -16.53 -11.06
CA ASN A 480 12.22 -17.57 -10.55
C ASN A 480 13.59 -17.02 -10.10
N VAL A 481 14.03 -17.39 -8.90
CA VAL A 481 15.33 -17.04 -8.34
C VAL A 481 16.31 -18.22 -8.53
N ASP A 482 17.50 -17.94 -9.05
CA ASP A 482 18.62 -18.87 -9.02
C ASP A 482 19.44 -18.59 -7.76
N ILE A 483 19.45 -19.54 -6.84
CA ILE A 483 20.17 -19.42 -5.57
C ILE A 483 21.69 -19.52 -5.80
N GLY A 484 22.13 -20.20 -6.87
CA GLY A 484 23.54 -20.25 -7.27
C GLY A 484 24.08 -18.93 -7.81
N ALA A 485 23.21 -17.94 -8.07
CA ALA A 485 23.59 -16.58 -8.43
C ALA A 485 23.77 -15.65 -7.22
N MET A 486 23.41 -16.10 -6.01
CA MET A 486 23.49 -15.34 -4.77
C MET A 486 24.85 -15.57 -4.08
N PRO A 487 25.27 -14.70 -3.13
CA PRO A 487 26.51 -14.94 -2.39
C PRO A 487 26.48 -16.27 -1.61
N ASN A 488 27.67 -16.80 -1.33
CA ASN A 488 27.80 -18.03 -0.56
C ASN A 488 27.08 -17.92 0.80
N GLY A 489 26.26 -18.92 1.12
CA GLY A 489 25.46 -18.95 2.34
C GLY A 489 24.24 -18.02 2.36
N PHE A 490 23.93 -17.30 1.27
CA PHE A 490 22.70 -16.51 1.18
C PHE A 490 21.46 -17.39 1.37
N TRP A 491 20.54 -16.97 2.23
CA TRP A 491 19.25 -17.63 2.37
C TRP A 491 18.17 -16.69 2.94
N VAL A 492 16.90 -16.99 2.69
CA VAL A 492 15.76 -16.29 3.29
C VAL A 492 15.09 -17.16 4.36
N TYR A 493 14.94 -16.61 5.56
CA TYR A 493 14.27 -17.25 6.68
C TYR A 493 12.86 -16.67 6.84
N GLY A 494 11.97 -17.37 7.52
CA GLY A 494 10.64 -16.84 7.81
C GLY A 494 9.92 -17.50 8.98
N VAL A 495 8.85 -16.87 9.42
CA VAL A 495 7.95 -17.35 10.49
C VAL A 495 6.59 -17.63 9.89
N GLN A 496 6.06 -18.84 10.14
CA GLN A 496 4.70 -19.23 9.78
C GLN A 496 3.72 -18.66 10.82
N ALA A 497 2.89 -17.72 10.43
CA ALA A 497 1.81 -17.17 11.26
C ALA A 497 0.56 -16.95 10.40
N CYS A 498 -0.62 -17.23 10.96
CA CYS A 498 -1.91 -16.91 10.31
C CYS A 498 -2.03 -17.54 8.90
N CYS A 499 -1.90 -18.86 8.84
CA CYS A 499 -1.80 -19.67 7.61
C CYS A 499 -0.64 -19.39 6.62
N ARG A 500 0.26 -18.43 6.85
CA ARG A 500 1.24 -17.98 5.84
C ARG A 500 2.62 -17.69 6.45
N THR A 501 3.68 -17.64 5.64
CA THR A 501 4.93 -16.97 6.05
C THR A 501 4.63 -15.47 6.16
N ALA A 502 4.61 -14.91 7.37
CA ALA A 502 4.16 -13.53 7.62
C ALA A 502 5.31 -12.58 7.98
N VAL A 503 6.40 -13.14 8.51
CA VAL A 503 7.67 -12.45 8.75
C VAL A 503 8.76 -13.13 7.93
N PHE A 504 9.61 -12.33 7.30
CA PHE A 504 10.82 -12.76 6.59
C PHE A 504 12.05 -12.16 7.29
N TYR A 505 13.16 -12.90 7.32
CA TYR A 505 14.46 -12.40 7.74
C TYR A 505 15.53 -12.75 6.69
N VAL A 506 16.38 -11.79 6.36
CA VAL A 506 17.50 -11.98 5.43
C VAL A 506 18.81 -11.52 6.09
N PRO A 507 19.81 -12.41 6.27
CA PRO A 507 21.07 -12.11 6.94
C PRO A 507 22.11 -11.40 6.04
N GLN A 508 21.82 -11.25 4.75
CA GLN A 508 22.67 -10.59 3.76
C GLN A 508 21.80 -9.60 2.99
N SER A 509 22.16 -8.32 2.96
CA SER A 509 21.21 -7.25 2.68
C SER A 509 20.62 -7.31 1.26
N LEU A 510 19.30 -7.46 1.20
CA LEU A 510 18.54 -7.20 -0.01
C LEU A 510 18.48 -5.70 -0.29
N THR A 511 18.36 -4.84 0.72
CA THR A 511 18.20 -3.40 0.49
C THR A 511 19.44 -2.77 -0.17
N CYS A 512 20.64 -3.18 0.23
CA CYS A 512 21.89 -2.88 -0.49
C CYS A 512 21.83 -3.22 -1.99
N ARG A 513 21.40 -4.44 -2.30
CA ARG A 513 21.36 -4.94 -3.68
C ARG A 513 20.21 -4.33 -4.47
N TRP A 514 19.12 -3.93 -3.82
CA TRP A 514 18.03 -3.19 -4.44
C TRP A 514 18.44 -1.77 -4.83
N GLU A 515 19.22 -1.05 -3.99
CA GLU A 515 19.76 0.28 -4.30
C GLU A 515 20.60 0.29 -5.60
N LEU A 516 21.30 -0.81 -5.89
CA LEU A 516 22.05 -1.00 -7.13
C LEU A 516 21.18 -1.39 -8.36
N GLY A 517 19.85 -1.44 -8.20
CA GLY A 517 18.88 -1.90 -9.20
C GLY A 517 18.90 -1.15 -10.53
N ASP A 518 19.36 0.10 -10.57
CA ASP A 518 19.49 0.89 -11.81
C ASP A 518 20.50 0.28 -12.81
N ARG A 519 21.49 -0.49 -12.33
CA ARG A 519 22.45 -1.20 -13.19
C ARG A 519 21.74 -2.15 -14.15
N LEU A 520 20.59 -2.71 -13.76
CA LEU A 520 19.81 -3.65 -14.58
C LEU A 520 19.14 -3.02 -15.80
N PHE A 521 18.91 -1.71 -15.81
CA PHE A 521 18.32 -1.00 -16.95
C PHE A 521 19.34 -0.66 -18.05
N HIS A 522 20.62 -0.61 -17.69
CA HIS A 522 21.73 -0.37 -18.61
C HIS A 522 22.12 -1.67 -19.33
N ARG A 523 22.67 -1.56 -20.55
CA ARG A 523 23.31 -2.72 -21.21
C ARG A 523 24.57 -3.09 -20.45
N GLY A 524 24.71 -4.38 -20.14
CA GLY A 524 25.87 -4.98 -19.50
C GLY A 524 25.92 -6.47 -19.81
N GLU A 525 27.02 -7.13 -19.45
CA GLU A 525 27.19 -8.57 -19.66
C GLU A 525 26.17 -9.35 -18.82
N THR A 526 25.54 -10.38 -19.41
CA THR A 526 24.50 -11.16 -18.73
C THR A 526 25.06 -12.08 -17.65
N ASP A 527 26.33 -12.44 -17.76
CA ASP A 527 27.02 -13.39 -16.89
C ASP A 527 27.87 -12.69 -15.80
N ASP A 528 27.85 -11.35 -15.75
CA ASP A 528 28.42 -10.53 -14.67
C ASP A 528 27.87 -10.98 -13.31
N PRO A 529 28.71 -11.52 -12.39
CA PRO A 529 28.26 -12.05 -11.11
C PRO A 529 27.56 -11.02 -10.22
N ASP A 530 27.97 -9.75 -10.24
CA ASP A 530 27.35 -8.70 -9.43
C ASP A 530 25.99 -8.31 -10.03
N ARG A 531 25.91 -8.19 -11.36
CA ARG A 531 24.64 -7.96 -12.06
C ARG A 531 23.63 -9.08 -11.79
N ARG A 532 24.09 -10.34 -11.78
CA ARG A 532 23.25 -11.50 -11.45
C ARG A 532 22.76 -11.45 -10.00
N GLN A 533 23.62 -11.16 -9.03
CA GLN A 533 23.22 -10.96 -7.63
C GLN A 533 22.16 -9.86 -7.47
N ILE A 534 22.33 -8.72 -8.15
CA ILE A 534 21.40 -7.59 -8.12
C ILE A 534 20.02 -8.00 -8.68
N ASP A 535 19.97 -8.61 -9.86
CA ASP A 535 18.70 -9.07 -10.44
C ASP A 535 18.02 -10.14 -9.58
N HIS A 536 18.76 -11.10 -9.05
CA HIS A 536 18.16 -12.13 -8.18
C HIS A 536 17.70 -11.57 -6.83
N SER A 537 18.35 -10.54 -6.28
CA SER A 537 17.85 -9.81 -5.09
C SER A 537 16.57 -9.02 -5.39
N ILE A 538 16.50 -8.34 -6.54
CA ILE A 538 15.27 -7.66 -7.02
C ILE A 538 14.14 -8.68 -7.21
N ARG A 539 14.41 -9.86 -7.78
CA ARG A 539 13.42 -10.95 -7.91
C ARG A 539 12.88 -11.40 -6.57
N ILE A 540 13.72 -11.51 -5.52
CA ILE A 540 13.25 -11.85 -4.16
C ILE A 540 12.29 -10.77 -3.63
N GLY A 541 12.63 -9.48 -3.76
CA GLY A 541 11.74 -8.39 -3.37
C GLY A 541 10.40 -8.39 -4.14
N GLN A 542 10.47 -8.59 -5.46
CA GLN A 542 9.29 -8.76 -6.33
C GLN A 542 8.42 -9.95 -5.91
N ASN A 543 9.06 -11.09 -5.57
CA ASN A 543 8.36 -12.29 -5.08
C ASN A 543 7.69 -12.04 -3.73
N ILE A 544 8.35 -11.39 -2.76
CA ILE A 544 7.75 -11.06 -1.45
C ILE A 544 6.54 -10.13 -1.61
N ILE A 545 6.65 -9.09 -2.45
CA ILE A 545 5.55 -8.16 -2.70
C ILE A 545 4.37 -8.89 -3.39
N ALA A 546 4.62 -9.68 -4.45
CA ALA A 546 3.58 -10.45 -5.12
C ALA A 546 2.95 -11.52 -4.21
N TYR A 547 3.74 -12.14 -3.35
CA TYR A 547 3.31 -13.10 -2.32
C TYR A 547 2.38 -12.45 -1.29
N ALA A 548 2.77 -11.30 -0.72
CA ALA A 548 2.06 -10.64 0.36
C ALA A 548 0.74 -9.98 -0.10
N THR A 549 0.66 -9.63 -1.39
CA THR A 549 -0.44 -8.83 -1.97
C THR A 549 -1.33 -9.63 -2.92
N GLY A 550 -0.83 -10.74 -3.48
CA GLY A 550 -1.51 -11.42 -4.59
C GLY A 550 -1.63 -10.57 -5.87
N ARG A 551 -0.78 -9.52 -6.00
CA ARG A 551 -0.92 -8.40 -6.96
C ARG A 551 -2.17 -7.52 -6.76
N GLU A 552 -2.83 -7.63 -5.60
CA GLU A 552 -3.99 -6.82 -5.22
C GLU A 552 -3.59 -5.84 -4.12
N LEU A 553 -3.90 -4.56 -4.32
CA LEU A 553 -3.60 -3.49 -3.38
C LEU A 553 -4.86 -2.63 -3.25
N LYS A 554 -5.04 -2.04 -2.07
CA LYS A 554 -6.15 -1.14 -1.75
C LYS A 554 -5.80 0.29 -2.15
N ASP A 555 -6.79 1.13 -2.42
CA ASP A 555 -6.57 2.56 -2.66
C ASP A 555 -6.24 3.28 -1.34
N LYS A 556 -5.42 4.34 -1.43
CA LYS A 556 -4.95 5.11 -0.25
C LYS A 556 -6.06 5.74 0.59
N LEU A 557 -7.25 5.90 0.02
CA LEU A 557 -8.42 6.52 0.65
C LEU A 557 -9.49 5.48 1.02
N ASP A 558 -9.22 4.18 0.82
CA ASP A 558 -10.12 3.12 1.26
C ASP A 558 -10.05 2.96 2.78
N ALA A 559 -11.21 2.87 3.43
CA ALA A 559 -11.31 2.56 4.84
C ALA A 559 -10.81 1.14 5.11
N GLN A 560 -9.73 0.99 5.89
CA GLN A 560 -9.29 -0.33 6.35
C GLN A 560 -10.22 -0.82 7.45
N ILE A 561 -11.01 -1.86 7.16
CA ILE A 561 -11.78 -2.56 8.18
C ILE A 561 -10.81 -3.43 8.98
N VAL A 562 -10.36 -2.92 10.14
CA VAL A 562 -9.72 -3.75 11.16
C VAL A 562 -10.79 -4.70 11.73
N LEU A 563 -10.47 -5.99 11.73
CA LEU A 563 -11.29 -7.01 12.38
C LEU A 563 -10.81 -7.16 13.82
N GLN A 564 -11.24 -6.24 14.68
CA GLN A 564 -11.27 -6.47 16.13
C GLN A 564 -12.62 -7.11 16.46
N ALA A 565 -12.56 -8.27 17.12
CA ALA A 565 -13.75 -9.00 17.54
C ALA A 565 -14.18 -8.49 18.91
N ASP A 566 -15.16 -7.58 18.93
CA ASP A 566 -15.86 -7.26 20.17
C ASP A 566 -16.55 -8.53 20.69
N GLY A 567 -16.19 -8.92 21.91
CA GLY A 567 -16.79 -10.04 22.61
C GLY A 567 -18.21 -9.68 23.05
N VAL A 568 -19.21 -10.38 22.52
CA VAL A 568 -20.56 -10.33 23.07
C VAL A 568 -20.59 -11.35 24.21
N GLU A 569 -20.81 -10.89 25.44
CA GLU A 569 -20.96 -11.79 26.58
C GLU A 569 -22.13 -12.76 26.35
N SER A 570 -21.97 -14.01 26.75
CA SER A 570 -22.92 -15.11 26.52
C SER A 570 -24.24 -15.00 27.29
N SER A 571 -24.58 -13.81 27.81
CA SER A 571 -25.70 -13.54 28.72
C SER A 571 -26.86 -12.79 28.05
N GLU A 572 -26.66 -12.23 26.84
CA GLU A 572 -27.71 -11.53 26.10
C GLU A 572 -28.74 -12.51 25.48
N ARG A 573 -30.02 -12.30 25.77
CA ARG A 573 -31.09 -13.15 25.22
C ARG A 573 -31.23 -12.93 23.71
N GLY A 574 -31.27 -14.03 22.96
CA GLY A 574 -31.37 -14.00 21.49
C GLY A 574 -30.03 -14.13 20.77
N THR A 575 -28.92 -14.35 21.47
CA THR A 575 -27.64 -14.69 20.85
C THR A 575 -27.59 -16.14 20.37
N THR A 576 -27.18 -16.35 19.13
CA THR A 576 -26.79 -17.67 18.60
C THR A 576 -25.33 -17.95 18.94
N ARG A 577 -25.03 -19.12 19.52
CA ARG A 577 -23.67 -19.52 19.86
C ARG A 577 -23.04 -20.34 18.73
N ILE A 578 -21.87 -19.92 18.27
CA ILE A 578 -21.03 -20.67 17.33
C ILE A 578 -19.72 -20.99 18.05
N ALA A 579 -19.30 -22.25 18.03
CA ALA A 579 -18.11 -22.70 18.76
C ALA A 579 -17.12 -23.42 17.85
N ARG A 580 -15.83 -23.31 18.17
CA ARG A 580 -14.76 -24.10 17.53
C ARG A 580 -14.56 -25.41 18.30
N LEU A 581 -14.48 -26.52 17.59
CA LEU A 581 -14.02 -27.81 18.14
C LEU A 581 -12.56 -28.03 17.73
N ASP A 582 -11.67 -28.28 18.68
CA ASP A 582 -10.32 -28.74 18.35
C ASP A 582 -10.26 -30.26 18.23
N VAL A 583 -9.85 -30.73 17.06
CA VAL A 583 -9.64 -32.14 16.73
C VAL A 583 -8.15 -32.53 16.75
N GLY A 584 -7.27 -31.64 17.21
CA GLY A 584 -5.81 -31.84 17.22
C GLY A 584 -5.14 -31.70 15.85
N ALA A 585 -5.88 -31.32 14.81
CA ALA A 585 -5.43 -31.29 13.42
C ALA A 585 -4.76 -29.97 12.99
N GLY A 586 -4.40 -29.10 13.93
CA GLY A 586 -3.82 -27.78 13.63
C GLY A 586 -4.85 -26.67 13.40
N GLY A 587 -6.01 -26.70 14.06
CA GLY A 587 -7.00 -25.60 13.99
C GLY A 587 -6.44 -24.24 14.46
N GLU A 588 -5.43 -24.26 15.35
CA GLU A 588 -4.70 -23.05 15.80
C GLU A 588 -4.07 -22.24 14.66
N ASP A 589 -3.80 -22.86 13.51
CA ASP A 589 -3.24 -22.19 12.33
C ASP A 589 -4.15 -21.07 11.77
N ALA A 590 -5.45 -21.10 12.12
CA ALA A 590 -6.48 -20.13 11.70
C ALA A 590 -7.46 -19.78 12.86
N ARG A 591 -6.94 -19.63 14.09
CA ARG A 591 -7.74 -19.44 15.32
C ARG A 591 -8.70 -18.24 15.34
N ARG A 592 -8.42 -17.16 14.58
CA ARG A 592 -9.29 -15.97 14.48
C ARG A 592 -10.34 -16.07 13.39
N ALA A 593 -10.31 -17.08 12.52
CA ALA A 593 -11.28 -17.23 11.44
C ALA A 593 -12.74 -17.10 11.93
N LEU A 594 -13.09 -17.72 13.06
CA LEU A 594 -14.43 -17.67 13.64
C LEU A 594 -14.75 -16.30 14.33
N PRO A 595 -13.90 -15.74 15.22
CA PRO A 595 -14.07 -14.36 15.73
C PRO A 595 -14.19 -13.29 14.63
N ASN A 596 -13.42 -13.41 13.55
CA ASN A 596 -13.49 -12.52 12.40
C ASN A 596 -14.80 -12.72 11.63
N ALA A 597 -15.21 -13.97 11.39
CA ALA A 597 -16.49 -14.29 10.75
C ALA A 597 -17.67 -13.72 11.54
N SER A 598 -17.73 -13.91 12.86
CA SER A 598 -18.83 -13.39 13.68
C SER A 598 -18.91 -11.85 13.62
N THR A 599 -17.76 -11.18 13.55
CA THR A 599 -17.69 -9.71 13.41
C THR A 599 -18.17 -9.22 12.04
N ILE A 600 -17.88 -9.97 10.97
CA ILE A 600 -18.40 -9.66 9.63
C ILE A 600 -19.92 -9.92 9.58
N ILE A 601 -20.39 -11.06 10.09
CA ILE A 601 -21.81 -11.44 10.10
C ILE A 601 -22.65 -10.45 10.92
N ARG A 602 -22.17 -10.02 12.11
CA ARG A 602 -22.84 -9.02 12.96
C ARG A 602 -22.90 -7.62 12.32
N LYS A 603 -21.97 -7.27 11.42
CA LYS A 603 -21.99 -6.01 10.65
C LYS A 603 -22.91 -6.08 9.42
N GLN A 604 -23.16 -7.28 8.89
CA GLN A 604 -23.91 -7.50 7.65
C GLN A 604 -25.35 -8.00 7.86
N THR A 605 -25.65 -8.57 9.03
CA THR A 605 -26.94 -9.18 9.37
C THR A 605 -27.37 -8.76 10.78
N GLN A 606 -28.66 -8.93 11.10
CA GLN A 606 -29.18 -8.67 12.44
C GLN A 606 -29.02 -9.86 13.41
N VAL A 607 -28.21 -10.87 13.06
CA VAL A 607 -28.00 -12.05 13.91
C VAL A 607 -26.96 -11.74 14.98
N ALA A 608 -27.40 -11.76 16.24
CA ALA A 608 -26.50 -11.65 17.39
C ALA A 608 -25.72 -12.96 17.56
N ILE A 609 -24.41 -12.94 17.34
CA ILE A 609 -23.53 -14.12 17.46
C ILE A 609 -22.59 -13.97 18.65
N SER A 610 -22.55 -15.02 19.48
CA SER A 610 -21.53 -15.23 20.52
C SER A 610 -20.55 -16.32 20.08
N VAL A 611 -19.26 -16.06 20.28
CA VAL A 611 -18.15 -16.98 19.98
C VAL A 611 -17.32 -17.15 21.26
N PRO A 612 -17.19 -18.37 21.82
CA PRO A 612 -16.26 -18.65 22.89
C PRO A 612 -14.81 -18.44 22.44
N GLU A 613 -13.98 -17.85 23.31
CA GLU A 613 -12.55 -17.61 23.05
C GLU A 613 -11.77 -18.93 22.85
N ASN A 614 -12.07 -19.92 23.68
CA ASN A 614 -11.42 -21.24 23.67
C ASN A 614 -12.29 -22.29 22.94
N PRO A 615 -11.68 -23.34 22.35
CA PRO A 615 -12.42 -24.48 21.82
C PRO A 615 -13.36 -25.11 22.86
N VAL A 616 -14.51 -25.59 22.41
CA VAL A 616 -15.38 -26.45 23.23
C VAL A 616 -14.80 -27.86 23.29
N ALA A 617 -14.98 -28.52 24.44
CA ALA A 617 -14.61 -29.91 24.64
C ALA A 617 -15.60 -30.86 23.93
N PHE A 618 -15.20 -32.12 23.77
CA PHE A 618 -16.10 -33.22 23.39
C PHE A 618 -16.96 -33.63 24.60
N ASP A 619 -17.88 -32.75 24.97
CA ASP A 619 -18.76 -32.89 26.12
C ASP A 619 -20.17 -32.42 25.76
N GLU A 620 -21.18 -33.18 26.17
CA GLU A 620 -22.59 -32.92 25.82
C GLU A 620 -23.09 -31.60 26.40
N GLN A 621 -22.67 -31.26 27.62
CA GLN A 621 -23.08 -30.03 28.31
C GLN A 621 -22.37 -28.80 27.71
N ALA A 622 -21.13 -28.94 27.26
CA ALA A 622 -20.40 -27.88 26.54
C ALA A 622 -21.01 -27.57 25.16
N LEU A 623 -21.67 -28.55 24.52
CA LEU A 623 -22.30 -28.41 23.21
C LEU A 623 -23.80 -28.06 23.26
N ALA A 624 -24.46 -28.16 24.42
CA ALA A 624 -25.91 -28.02 24.55
C ALA A 624 -26.49 -26.70 24.01
N ASP A 625 -25.77 -25.59 24.16
CA ASP A 625 -26.20 -24.26 23.67
C ASP A 625 -25.58 -23.88 22.31
N VAL A 626 -24.84 -24.78 21.64
CA VAL A 626 -24.12 -24.48 20.39
C VAL A 626 -25.02 -24.78 19.19
N ALA A 627 -25.30 -23.79 18.35
CA ALA A 627 -26.08 -24.00 17.11
C ALA A 627 -25.21 -24.49 15.96
N VAL A 628 -23.99 -23.93 15.83
CA VAL A 628 -23.03 -24.30 14.78
C VAL A 628 -21.67 -24.63 15.39
N LEU A 629 -21.16 -25.82 15.06
CA LEU A 629 -19.85 -26.32 15.50
C LEU A 629 -18.85 -26.28 14.35
N TRP A 630 -17.85 -25.40 14.46
CA TRP A 630 -16.80 -25.22 13.46
C TRP A 630 -15.64 -26.21 13.70
N VAL A 631 -15.31 -27.00 12.68
CA VAL A 631 -14.23 -28.00 12.70
C VAL A 631 -13.26 -27.73 11.55
N HIS A 632 -11.97 -27.57 11.83
CA HIS A 632 -10.98 -27.23 10.81
C HIS A 632 -9.56 -27.67 11.18
N GLY A 633 -8.71 -27.92 10.17
CA GLY A 633 -7.33 -28.34 10.34
C GLY A 633 -6.55 -28.51 9.03
N ARG A 634 -5.25 -28.84 9.17
CA ARG A 634 -4.27 -29.09 8.07
C ARG A 634 -3.63 -30.49 8.15
N ARG A 635 -4.19 -31.41 8.94
CA ARG A 635 -3.57 -32.69 9.29
C ARG A 635 -4.64 -33.79 9.42
N ASP A 636 -4.22 -35.05 9.34
CA ASP A 636 -5.08 -36.19 9.67
C ASP A 636 -5.41 -36.18 11.19
N PHE A 637 -6.58 -36.70 11.56
CA PHE A 637 -7.06 -36.83 12.95
C PHE A 637 -8.01 -38.02 13.09
N VAL A 638 -8.03 -38.68 14.25
CA VAL A 638 -8.93 -39.81 14.52
C VAL A 638 -9.74 -39.51 15.78
N LEU A 639 -11.05 -39.69 15.71
CA LEU A 639 -11.94 -39.56 16.86
C LEU A 639 -12.10 -40.90 17.58
N SER A 640 -12.08 -40.87 18.91
CA SER A 640 -12.49 -42.01 19.74
C SER A 640 -13.99 -42.29 19.61
N SER A 641 -14.44 -43.48 20.03
CA SER A 641 -15.88 -43.83 20.03
C SER A 641 -16.72 -42.80 20.80
N GLY A 642 -16.34 -42.47 22.03
CA GLY A 642 -17.06 -41.49 22.85
C GLY A 642 -17.13 -40.09 22.20
N GLN A 643 -16.07 -39.65 21.52
CA GLN A 643 -16.09 -38.39 20.76
C GLN A 643 -17.08 -38.43 19.59
N ARG A 644 -17.15 -39.56 18.86
CA ARG A 644 -18.13 -39.76 17.78
C ARG A 644 -19.56 -39.82 18.31
N ASP A 645 -19.76 -40.42 19.48
CA ASP A 645 -21.08 -40.52 20.11
C ASP A 645 -21.59 -39.14 20.58
N VAL A 646 -20.73 -38.31 21.16
CA VAL A 646 -21.05 -36.90 21.48
C VAL A 646 -21.40 -36.10 20.23
N LEU A 647 -20.63 -36.23 19.15
CA LEU A 647 -20.95 -35.53 17.88
C LEU A 647 -22.23 -36.04 17.23
N ARG A 648 -22.59 -37.33 17.41
CA ARG A 648 -23.84 -37.88 16.91
C ARG A 648 -25.03 -37.28 17.64
N GLN A 649 -24.98 -37.23 18.97
CA GLN A 649 -26.03 -36.60 19.78
C GLN A 649 -26.16 -35.10 19.50
N PHE A 650 -25.08 -34.42 19.12
CA PHE A 650 -25.12 -33.00 18.71
C PHE A 650 -25.96 -32.82 17.44
N VAL A 651 -25.69 -33.61 16.39
CA VAL A 651 -26.44 -33.51 15.12
C VAL A 651 -27.89 -34.03 15.24
N GLU A 652 -28.13 -35.08 16.02
CA GLU A 652 -29.48 -35.60 16.32
C GLU A 652 -30.36 -34.59 17.08
N ARG A 653 -29.78 -33.55 17.69
CA ARG A 653 -30.49 -32.45 18.35
C ARG A 653 -30.65 -31.21 17.46
N GLY A 654 -30.32 -31.31 16.17
CA GLY A 654 -30.40 -30.21 15.20
C GLY A 654 -29.17 -29.29 15.17
N GLY A 655 -28.09 -29.63 15.87
CA GLY A 655 -26.83 -28.89 15.80
C GLY A 655 -26.13 -29.11 14.44
N VAL A 656 -25.64 -28.03 13.82
CA VAL A 656 -25.01 -28.09 12.48
C VAL A 656 -23.49 -28.07 12.59
N ILE A 657 -22.81 -28.98 11.91
CA ILE A 657 -21.34 -29.04 11.89
C ILE A 657 -20.79 -28.42 10.60
N LEU A 658 -19.99 -27.36 10.72
CA LEU A 658 -19.28 -26.72 9.61
C LEU A 658 -17.82 -27.19 9.60
N GLY A 659 -17.48 -28.06 8.65
CA GLY A 659 -16.11 -28.49 8.40
C GLY A 659 -15.41 -27.68 7.31
N THR A 660 -14.13 -27.34 7.47
CA THR A 660 -13.31 -26.78 6.37
C THR A 660 -11.86 -27.27 6.43
N ALA A 661 -11.34 -27.70 5.28
CA ALA A 661 -9.93 -28.02 5.11
C ALA A 661 -9.11 -26.73 4.98
N ILE A 662 -8.28 -26.43 5.98
CA ILE A 662 -7.43 -25.24 6.00
C ILE A 662 -6.43 -25.36 4.84
N CYS A 663 -6.38 -24.35 3.98
CA CYS A 663 -5.63 -24.37 2.71
C CYS A 663 -5.92 -25.58 1.81
N GLY A 664 -7.12 -26.16 1.89
CA GLY A 664 -7.53 -27.31 1.10
C GLY A 664 -6.69 -28.57 1.33
N ASP A 665 -6.19 -28.77 2.56
CA ASP A 665 -5.39 -29.95 2.88
C ASP A 665 -6.17 -31.26 2.71
N GLU A 666 -5.71 -32.09 1.77
CA GLU A 666 -6.30 -33.38 1.43
C GLU A 666 -6.18 -34.43 2.55
N SER A 667 -5.26 -34.27 3.50
CA SER A 667 -5.13 -35.20 4.62
C SER A 667 -6.23 -34.96 5.65
N PHE A 668 -6.48 -33.70 6.01
CA PHE A 668 -7.65 -33.29 6.78
C PHE A 668 -8.95 -33.61 6.06
N ALA A 669 -9.06 -33.35 4.76
CA ALA A 669 -10.29 -33.62 4.00
C ALA A 669 -10.63 -35.12 3.93
N ARG A 670 -9.63 -36.02 3.85
CA ARG A 670 -9.85 -37.47 3.97
C ARG A 670 -10.22 -37.87 5.40
N ALA A 671 -9.55 -37.30 6.41
CA ALA A 671 -9.84 -37.56 7.81
C ALA A 671 -11.28 -37.16 8.17
N PHE A 672 -11.69 -35.95 7.80
CA PHE A 672 -13.05 -35.45 8.02
C PHE A 672 -14.10 -36.40 7.44
N ARG A 673 -14.01 -36.74 6.14
CA ARG A 673 -14.96 -37.68 5.51
C ARG A 673 -14.98 -39.05 6.20
N ARG A 674 -13.82 -39.57 6.62
CA ARG A 674 -13.71 -40.86 7.33
C ARG A 674 -14.37 -40.82 8.71
N GLU A 675 -14.07 -39.82 9.53
CA GLU A 675 -14.58 -39.72 10.90
C GLU A 675 -16.07 -39.38 10.91
N PHE A 676 -16.53 -38.48 10.03
CA PHE A 676 -17.93 -38.07 9.96
C PHE A 676 -18.84 -39.14 9.35
N ALA A 677 -18.36 -40.02 8.46
CA ALA A 677 -19.11 -41.20 8.07
C ALA A 677 -19.43 -42.12 9.27
N ALA A 678 -18.53 -42.23 10.26
CA ALA A 678 -18.77 -43.00 11.49
C ALA A 678 -19.69 -42.28 12.50
N VAL A 679 -19.81 -40.95 12.41
CA VAL A 679 -20.81 -40.17 13.16
C VAL A 679 -22.21 -40.36 12.54
N LEU A 680 -22.33 -40.14 11.22
CA LEU A 680 -23.58 -40.12 10.45
C LEU A 680 -24.23 -41.49 10.21
N GLY A 681 -23.49 -42.59 10.33
CA GLY A 681 -24.04 -43.95 10.29
C GLY A 681 -24.48 -44.38 8.89
N GLN A 682 -25.80 -44.35 8.61
CA GLN A 682 -26.33 -44.64 7.27
C GLN A 682 -26.33 -43.41 6.36
N ASN A 683 -26.35 -42.21 6.94
CA ASN A 683 -26.27 -40.95 6.20
C ASN A 683 -24.81 -40.70 5.78
N SER A 684 -24.60 -40.02 4.66
CA SER A 684 -23.26 -39.82 4.09
C SER A 684 -23.09 -38.44 3.49
N LEU A 685 -21.84 -37.95 3.49
CA LEU A 685 -21.49 -36.69 2.83
C LEU A 685 -21.57 -36.86 1.31
N GLN A 686 -22.40 -36.03 0.68
CA GLN A 686 -22.60 -35.94 -0.77
C GLN A 686 -22.32 -34.51 -1.27
N SER A 687 -22.01 -34.35 -2.56
CA SER A 687 -21.79 -33.01 -3.14
C SER A 687 -23.06 -32.19 -3.11
N MET A 688 -22.99 -30.94 -2.65
CA MET A 688 -24.13 -30.03 -2.62
C MET A 688 -24.54 -29.63 -4.07
N PRO A 689 -25.82 -29.78 -4.46
CA PRO A 689 -26.33 -29.29 -5.74
C PRO A 689 -26.24 -27.76 -5.88
N SER A 690 -26.05 -27.25 -7.09
CA SER A 690 -25.93 -25.80 -7.35
C SER A 690 -27.23 -25.00 -7.14
N ASP A 691 -28.35 -25.69 -6.99
CA ASP A 691 -29.70 -25.17 -6.71
C ASP A 691 -30.17 -25.47 -5.28
N HIS A 692 -29.32 -26.06 -4.43
CA HIS A 692 -29.64 -26.37 -3.05
C HIS A 692 -30.05 -25.11 -2.25
N PRO A 693 -31.10 -25.15 -1.41
CA PRO A 693 -31.64 -23.98 -0.70
C PRO A 693 -30.61 -23.12 0.05
N MET A 694 -29.60 -23.74 0.67
CA MET A 694 -28.52 -23.05 1.38
C MET A 694 -27.66 -22.13 0.48
N LEU A 695 -27.61 -22.37 -0.83
CA LEU A 695 -26.90 -21.52 -1.80
C LEU A 695 -27.74 -20.34 -2.30
N SER A 696 -28.94 -20.14 -1.75
CA SER A 696 -29.90 -19.13 -2.17
C SER A 696 -30.31 -18.20 -1.01
N THR A 697 -31.14 -17.21 -1.31
CA THR A 697 -31.73 -16.31 -0.31
C THR A 697 -32.89 -16.94 0.48
N GLN A 698 -33.22 -18.23 0.28
CA GLN A 698 -34.36 -18.90 0.92
C GLN A 698 -34.30 -18.85 2.46
N TYR A 699 -33.12 -19.06 3.04
CA TYR A 699 -32.90 -18.94 4.49
C TYR A 699 -32.44 -17.53 4.90
N TYR A 700 -32.81 -16.48 4.16
CA TYR A 700 -32.35 -15.09 4.41
C TYR A 700 -30.82 -14.89 4.30
N GLY A 701 -30.12 -15.82 3.65
CA GLY A 701 -28.71 -15.71 3.28
C GLY A 701 -28.47 -14.97 1.96
N TYR A 702 -27.25 -15.09 1.45
CA TYR A 702 -26.81 -14.56 0.15
C TYR A 702 -27.07 -15.54 -1.00
N ASP A 703 -27.14 -15.02 -2.23
CA ASP A 703 -27.02 -15.83 -3.44
C ASP A 703 -25.55 -16.26 -3.63
N LEU A 704 -25.28 -17.56 -3.42
CA LEU A 704 -23.96 -18.17 -3.53
C LEU A 704 -23.75 -18.94 -4.84
N ARG A 705 -24.66 -18.85 -5.81
CA ARG A 705 -24.55 -19.57 -7.10
C ARG A 705 -23.35 -19.12 -7.95
N SER A 706 -22.68 -18.04 -7.54
CA SER A 706 -21.47 -17.50 -8.17
C SER A 706 -20.52 -16.92 -7.11
N VAL A 707 -19.53 -17.72 -6.68
CA VAL A 707 -18.42 -17.29 -5.82
C VAL A 707 -17.08 -17.32 -6.57
N THR A 708 -16.09 -16.58 -6.06
CA THR A 708 -14.73 -16.56 -6.59
C THR A 708 -13.86 -17.61 -5.89
N ILE A 709 -13.53 -18.69 -6.62
CA ILE A 709 -12.62 -19.73 -6.14
C ILE A 709 -11.19 -19.44 -6.60
N ARG A 710 -10.26 -19.40 -5.64
CA ARG A 710 -8.81 -19.32 -5.85
C ARG A 710 -8.23 -20.74 -5.99
N ARG A 711 -7.47 -20.99 -7.06
CA ARG A 711 -6.68 -22.22 -7.26
C ARG A 711 -5.25 -21.88 -7.62
N ILE A 712 -4.28 -22.59 -7.03
CA ILE A 712 -2.88 -22.47 -7.42
C ILE A 712 -2.66 -23.22 -8.74
N GLY A 713 -2.23 -22.51 -9.79
CA GLY A 713 -1.76 -23.11 -11.03
C GLY A 713 -0.26 -22.86 -11.25
N ARG A 714 0.37 -23.62 -12.15
CA ARG A 714 1.65 -23.21 -12.76
C ARG A 714 1.36 -22.36 -13.99
N GLY A 715 1.83 -21.12 -14.00
CA GLY A 715 1.83 -20.22 -15.15
C GLY A 715 3.19 -20.22 -15.85
N ALA A 716 3.30 -19.45 -16.94
CA ALA A 716 4.58 -19.31 -17.67
C ALA A 716 5.65 -18.53 -16.88
N SER A 717 5.28 -17.80 -15.82
CA SER A 717 6.16 -16.96 -15.00
C SER A 717 6.42 -17.48 -13.58
N GLY A 718 5.71 -18.51 -13.11
CA GLY A 718 5.80 -18.99 -11.72
C GLY A 718 4.54 -19.71 -11.23
N GLN A 719 4.35 -19.77 -9.91
CA GLN A 719 3.02 -20.07 -9.35
C GLN A 719 2.07 -18.90 -9.66
N GLN A 720 0.94 -19.20 -10.28
CA GLN A 720 -0.07 -18.20 -10.62
C GLN A 720 -1.41 -18.60 -10.03
N ILE A 721 -1.98 -17.72 -9.20
CA ILE A 721 -3.31 -17.89 -8.63
C ILE A 721 -4.32 -17.68 -9.76
N ARG A 722 -5.01 -18.75 -10.14
CA ARG A 722 -6.14 -18.68 -11.07
C ARG A 722 -7.41 -18.48 -10.26
N ARG A 723 -8.21 -17.50 -10.67
CA ARG A 723 -9.57 -17.29 -10.16
C ARG A 723 -10.55 -17.91 -11.14
N GLN A 724 -11.52 -18.65 -10.61
CA GLN A 724 -12.63 -19.19 -11.36
C GLN A 724 -13.92 -18.81 -10.63
N THR A 725 -14.92 -18.35 -11.39
CA THR A 725 -16.27 -18.12 -10.88
C THR A 725 -17.10 -19.38 -11.06
N SER A 726 -17.70 -19.88 -9.99
CA SER A 726 -18.61 -21.05 -9.98
C SER A 726 -19.44 -21.04 -8.70
N PRO A 727 -20.46 -21.90 -8.54
CA PRO A 727 -20.96 -22.26 -7.22
C PRO A 727 -19.82 -22.76 -6.31
N PRO A 728 -19.96 -22.64 -4.97
CA PRO A 728 -18.96 -23.16 -4.05
C PRO A 728 -18.91 -24.70 -4.11
N ILE A 729 -17.73 -25.24 -3.83
CA ILE A 729 -17.54 -26.69 -3.70
C ILE A 729 -17.79 -27.03 -2.22
N LEU A 730 -19.01 -27.48 -1.93
CA LEU A 730 -19.43 -27.94 -0.61
C LEU A 730 -19.95 -29.38 -0.70
N GLU A 731 -19.70 -30.14 0.35
CA GLU A 731 -20.33 -31.42 0.64
C GLU A 731 -21.32 -31.22 1.80
N TYR A 732 -22.38 -32.02 1.86
CA TYR A 732 -23.38 -31.94 2.92
C TYR A 732 -23.95 -33.33 3.26
N ALA A 733 -24.53 -33.44 4.45
CA ALA A 733 -25.28 -34.62 4.89
C ALA A 733 -26.50 -34.18 5.70
N GLU A 734 -27.60 -34.88 5.51
CA GLU A 734 -28.88 -34.65 6.18
C GLU A 734 -29.19 -35.75 7.21
N ILE A 735 -29.97 -35.40 8.22
CA ILE A 735 -30.61 -36.31 9.19
C ILE A 735 -32.05 -35.82 9.31
N ASP A 736 -33.02 -36.72 9.12
CA ASP A 736 -34.47 -36.41 9.20
C ASP A 736 -34.89 -35.17 8.38
N ASP A 737 -34.42 -35.10 7.12
CA ASP A 737 -34.62 -34.00 6.15
C ASP A 737 -34.01 -32.63 6.57
N VAL A 738 -33.16 -32.60 7.61
CA VAL A 738 -32.46 -31.41 8.13
C VAL A 738 -30.96 -31.50 7.85
N VAL A 739 -30.31 -30.41 7.40
CA VAL A 739 -28.87 -30.43 7.11
C VAL A 739 -28.07 -30.42 8.41
N ALA A 740 -27.38 -31.54 8.68
CA ALA A 740 -26.62 -31.80 9.89
C ALA A 740 -25.12 -31.45 9.75
N VAL A 741 -24.55 -31.63 8.56
CA VAL A 741 -23.13 -31.37 8.29
C VAL A 741 -22.98 -30.64 6.96
N VAL A 742 -22.14 -29.60 6.94
CA VAL A 742 -21.64 -28.94 5.74
C VAL A 742 -20.12 -28.98 5.77
N PHE A 743 -19.49 -29.50 4.73
CA PHE A 743 -18.03 -29.61 4.63
C PHE A 743 -17.49 -28.90 3.38
N SER A 744 -16.51 -28.04 3.56
CA SER A 744 -15.75 -27.44 2.47
C SER A 744 -14.37 -28.11 2.34
N PRO A 745 -14.10 -28.86 1.25
CA PRO A 745 -12.75 -29.30 0.91
C PRO A 745 -11.83 -28.14 0.48
N LEU A 746 -12.37 -26.94 0.29
CA LEU A 746 -11.61 -25.71 0.03
C LEU A 746 -11.52 -24.83 1.29
N ASP A 747 -10.51 -23.97 1.34
CA ASP A 747 -10.30 -23.08 2.47
C ASP A 747 -11.39 -22.01 2.61
N ILE A 748 -12.00 -22.01 3.78
CA ILE A 748 -12.82 -20.91 4.34
C ILE A 748 -12.04 -20.22 5.48
N SER A 749 -11.28 -21.00 6.27
CA SER A 749 -10.64 -20.50 7.49
C SER A 749 -9.51 -19.49 7.24
N CYS A 750 -8.52 -19.76 6.39
CA CYS A 750 -7.43 -18.80 6.18
C CYS A 750 -7.90 -17.52 5.49
N ALA A 751 -8.92 -17.62 4.63
CA ALA A 751 -9.59 -16.47 4.03
C ALA A 751 -10.23 -15.54 5.08
N LEU A 752 -10.66 -16.06 6.23
CA LEU A 752 -11.26 -15.30 7.33
C LEU A 752 -10.26 -14.98 8.45
N GLU A 753 -9.19 -15.76 8.62
CA GLU A 753 -8.05 -15.46 9.49
C GLU A 753 -7.33 -14.19 9.03
N SER A 754 -7.04 -14.08 7.73
CA SER A 754 -6.35 -12.94 7.15
C SER A 754 -6.79 -12.67 5.71
N GLN A 755 -7.10 -11.41 5.40
CA GLN A 755 -7.53 -10.97 4.07
C GLN A 755 -6.48 -11.29 2.97
N ASN A 756 -5.20 -11.37 3.36
CA ASN A 756 -4.05 -11.56 2.47
C ASN A 756 -3.57 -13.02 2.37
N SER A 757 -4.38 -14.01 2.78
CA SER A 757 -4.07 -15.46 2.66
C SER A 757 -4.16 -15.99 1.21
N VAL A 758 -3.47 -15.36 0.26
CA VAL A 758 -3.67 -15.58 -1.19
C VAL A 758 -3.18 -16.94 -1.71
N GLN A 759 -2.44 -17.68 -0.88
CA GLN A 759 -1.82 -18.96 -1.24
C GLN A 759 -2.76 -20.16 -1.10
N CYS A 760 -3.83 -20.04 -0.33
CA CYS A 760 -4.65 -21.17 0.08
C CYS A 760 -5.77 -21.43 -0.95
N PRO A 761 -5.86 -22.63 -1.55
CA PRO A 761 -6.96 -22.97 -2.47
C PRO A 761 -8.28 -22.93 -1.70
N GLY A 762 -9.15 -22.01 -2.09
CA GLY A 762 -10.15 -21.46 -1.17
C GLY A 762 -10.97 -20.35 -1.79
N TYR A 763 -11.90 -19.81 -1.01
CA TYR A 763 -12.74 -18.69 -1.40
C TYR A 763 -12.06 -17.35 -1.09
N GLY A 764 -12.50 -16.25 -1.71
CA GLY A 764 -12.15 -14.90 -1.24
C GLY A 764 -12.76 -14.62 0.13
N THR A 765 -12.22 -13.67 0.92
CA THR A 765 -12.70 -13.37 2.28
C THR A 765 -14.19 -13.01 2.33
N GLU A 766 -14.67 -12.24 1.36
CA GLU A 766 -16.09 -11.86 1.27
C GLU A 766 -16.98 -13.09 0.99
N ASP A 767 -16.60 -13.93 0.02
CA ASP A 767 -17.36 -15.13 -0.32
C ASP A 767 -17.29 -16.19 0.80
N ALA A 768 -16.14 -16.33 1.47
CA ALA A 768 -15.99 -17.15 2.67
C ALA A 768 -16.92 -16.68 3.79
N ALA A 769 -17.02 -15.37 4.03
CA ALA A 769 -17.95 -14.81 5.00
C ALA A 769 -19.40 -15.11 4.61
N LYS A 770 -19.80 -14.90 3.35
CA LYS A 770 -21.15 -15.22 2.85
C LYS A 770 -21.49 -16.71 3.00
N ILE A 771 -20.55 -17.62 2.71
CA ILE A 771 -20.73 -19.07 2.90
C ILE A 771 -21.01 -19.37 4.37
N VAL A 772 -20.21 -18.84 5.31
CA VAL A 772 -20.46 -19.03 6.75
C VAL A 772 -21.81 -18.42 7.15
N THR A 773 -22.14 -17.21 6.69
CA THR A 773 -23.44 -16.57 6.93
C THR A 773 -24.59 -17.48 6.53
N ASN A 774 -24.53 -18.07 5.33
CA ASN A 774 -25.57 -18.97 4.84
C ASN A 774 -25.67 -20.28 5.65
N VAL A 775 -24.56 -20.84 6.15
CA VAL A 775 -24.60 -22.01 7.05
C VAL A 775 -25.27 -21.65 8.38
N VAL A 776 -24.92 -20.50 8.97
CA VAL A 776 -25.52 -20.02 10.23
C VAL A 776 -27.01 -19.72 10.05
N GLN A 777 -27.37 -19.04 8.96
CA GLN A 777 -28.76 -18.72 8.66
C GLN A 777 -29.59 -19.99 8.36
N MET A 778 -29.05 -20.96 7.62
CA MET A 778 -29.69 -22.26 7.42
C MET A 778 -29.91 -22.97 8.76
N ALA A 779 -28.89 -23.05 9.63
CA ALA A 779 -29.00 -23.67 10.95
C ALA A 779 -30.06 -23.04 11.87
N LEU A 780 -30.47 -21.80 11.59
CA LEU A 780 -31.49 -21.06 12.35
C LEU A 780 -32.89 -21.08 11.71
N ASN A 781 -33.03 -21.50 10.44
CA ASN A 781 -34.26 -21.34 9.65
C ASN A 781 -34.67 -22.59 8.83
N GLN A 782 -33.95 -23.71 8.96
CA GLN A 782 -34.28 -24.99 8.32
C GLN A 782 -35.39 -25.76 9.06
#